data_AF-A0A2V2V4N3-F1
#
_entry.id   AF-A0A2V2V4N3-F1
#
_cell.length_a   1.000
_cell.length_b   1.000
_cell.length_c   1.000
_cell.angle_alpha   90.00
_cell.angle_beta   90.00
_cell.angle_gamma   90.00
#
_symmetry.space_group_name_H-M   'P 1'
#
loop_
_entity.id
_entity.type
_entity.pdbx_description
1 polymer ?
#
loop_
_entity_poly.entity_id
_entity_poly.type
_entity_poly.pdbx_seq_one_letter_code
_entity_poly.pdbx_strand_id
1 'polypeptide(L)'
;MAVGWVAVWPRERRACAASRCLFVALLLLLDLPYAVAQPSGGDRVVKVVSFEFDFTLLDAFFRNIMAGFKASLHSRNNSIMNGVRVEIVEKKTKFTNYASDLSAALGDNDIFAVVGHCGDKLLLNIKDVLAERDVVAFSPFTGSSLVRGWNPNFYFLRAEPAAELLALLRYALAHLRVRRLGFMYLQGVSFGDREYAQAQRVMSERNLTFSGVFSVESSVTGGARKEVFDAAWEAFADTRPQAVIVFGSPITDTVEFFRRMLTDRRTAGAYLLAPSLLQELVLRVWRAAVAGGVEFVPGQVITTGTNPLAKDTQYEAIQRFQEVMRAYLTHSGQKDYADKDHFLKDDGDGEMMVAGWIAGEVLSQALGSREWVKDRKSFLASLYNQRRYMVDDIVIGDYGGECKAGAASQGAACRCNQGGRTVYIKKFVESFRAVYADWGTLVVPLSECEASGLMLRGTLNGVGFMLVDIPPVSKVISELRKGFYGGRMVHNAFLITSDEVSMQLISSTRNGAPDALRETMEAKRVDFVGGVVTEAMLEMEGVDFIDPLLLEPRLNRFRRNVMCLSPTLEQQFFVLAEYLGNASGGSAHAVIRSGEAAAMADVLRRSLLTFGVSLASATLLAGGDALVDHLPVEGDVFVVGLSAGDAGAIARHVASHGGVRVFVVFLEFALLHAEFVAAFRDGAGADRVVFATSLPHWNDRGSASETARKFAAAVTREEDRTPLSLMSFAATRLVHTALSRMYRVSAEQLADFFYNNVAVAVDDMLYGPFADGRACPATESGAGCGRNYGATRISVWPLARALDPAVPELFPAVTPSMKYADPAAGGLTARLLIGVIAGCAAALLLVAVLRYFSHSSRDNANAPKERLHPVTLVFTDIESSTALWAACPETMPDAVATHHRLIRSLIAKYRCYEVKTIGDSFMIACKSAFAAVQLVRELQQVFLQHDWGTSVIDDAYRMFEEDRAEEDAEYVPPTARLDAAVYRQYWNGLRVRVGVHTGLCDIRHDEVTKGYDYYGGTSNMAARTESVGNGGQVLLTRAAYFALSTAEREQVEVTALGAVALRGVPKLVEMYQLDAVPGRVVAGLRLDRDDGAVDDYSDCASGSSVVSRNTCYDSAVSFISGLMSPYASRQRAGVLESLCRRWRVRVVEKGVMSYDDYCAALVERLAGRVGRVIGAVWMGFRGFLLQKLQLRQRYRRRGSLGFVLFSLLGDPEVLPAQSFHRWCPPWMDLKPCHKSRLFVPLLCVPPCCESWGGVCMSLL
;
A
#
# COMPACT_ATOMS: atom_id res chain seq x y z
N MET A 1 12.79 27.64 32.79
CA MET A 1 12.55 27.63 34.25
C MET A 1 11.05 27.63 34.50
N ALA A 2 10.62 27.38 35.76
CA ALA A 2 9.25 27.16 36.27
C ALA A 2 8.08 27.85 35.51
N VAL A 3 6.90 27.25 35.22
CA VAL A 3 6.05 26.19 35.86
C VAL A 3 5.21 26.65 37.07
N GLY A 4 3.86 26.58 36.92
CA GLY A 4 2.83 26.74 37.97
C GLY A 4 1.61 27.54 37.46
N TRP A 5 0.52 26.97 36.91
CA TRP A 5 -0.58 26.19 37.54
C TRP A 5 -1.40 27.03 38.56
N VAL A 6 -2.66 27.43 38.27
CA VAL A 6 -3.95 26.67 38.40
C VAL A 6 -4.38 26.54 39.88
N ALA A 7 -5.61 26.80 40.36
CA ALA A 7 -6.98 26.84 39.78
C ALA A 7 -7.79 28.10 40.29
N VAL A 8 -9.13 28.29 40.28
CA VAL A 8 -10.35 27.43 40.22
C VAL A 8 -11.54 28.10 39.49
N TRP A 9 -12.36 27.26 38.84
CA TRP A 9 -13.79 27.33 38.44
C TRP A 9 -14.82 28.10 39.33
N PRO A 10 -16.14 28.20 38.96
CA PRO A 10 -16.85 27.87 37.68
C PRO A 10 -17.99 28.87 37.23
N ARG A 11 -18.75 28.45 36.20
CA ARG A 11 -20.20 28.70 35.90
C ARG A 11 -20.68 29.80 34.92
N GLU A 12 -21.33 29.29 33.86
CA GLU A 12 -22.68 29.61 33.33
C GLU A 12 -23.03 30.82 32.43
N ARG A 13 -23.71 30.46 31.33
CA ARG A 13 -24.86 31.10 30.64
C ARG A 13 -24.77 32.53 30.04
N ARG A 14 -24.66 32.52 28.70
CA ARG A 14 -25.54 33.22 27.73
C ARG A 14 -26.10 34.61 28.10
N ALA A 15 -25.51 35.65 27.50
CA ALA A 15 -26.23 36.83 27.00
C ALA A 15 -25.57 37.30 25.68
N CYS A 16 -26.32 37.94 24.78
CA CYS A 16 -25.85 38.28 23.42
C CYS A 16 -25.51 39.77 23.24
N ALA A 17 -24.64 40.02 22.25
CA ALA A 17 -24.62 41.21 21.39
C ALA A 17 -24.40 42.61 22.03
N ALA A 18 -23.17 42.91 22.47
CA ALA A 18 -22.69 44.31 22.61
C ALA A 18 -21.14 44.46 22.60
N SER A 19 -20.41 43.91 21.61
CA SER A 19 -18.94 44.11 21.54
C SER A 19 -18.22 43.92 20.20
N ARG A 20 -18.91 43.59 19.09
CA ARG A 20 -18.25 43.43 17.78
C ARG A 20 -17.87 44.73 17.06
N CYS A 21 -18.25 45.90 17.58
CA CYS A 21 -18.01 47.18 16.90
C CYS A 21 -16.68 47.87 17.29
N LEU A 22 -16.08 47.54 18.45
CA LEU A 22 -14.89 48.26 18.93
C LEU A 22 -13.58 47.75 18.30
N PHE A 23 -13.47 46.43 18.07
CA PHE A 23 -12.26 45.84 17.48
C PHE A 23 -12.09 46.15 15.98
N VAL A 24 -13.19 46.44 15.27
CA VAL A 24 -13.16 46.89 13.87
C VAL A 24 -12.64 48.33 13.75
N ALA A 25 -12.95 49.19 14.72
CA ALA A 25 -12.50 50.59 14.72
C ALA A 25 -10.97 50.75 14.93
N LEU A 26 -10.33 49.84 15.65
CA LEU A 26 -8.89 49.89 15.93
C LEU A 26 -8.00 49.31 14.82
N LEU A 27 -8.54 48.42 13.96
CA LEU A 27 -7.83 47.94 12.77
C LEU A 27 -7.88 48.94 11.61
N LEU A 28 -8.83 49.88 11.61
CA LEU A 28 -8.94 50.94 10.60
C LEU A 28 -7.98 52.13 10.81
N LEU A 29 -7.00 52.01 11.71
CA LEU A 29 -6.08 53.10 12.09
C LEU A 29 -4.58 52.77 11.91
N LEU A 30 -4.24 51.65 11.26
CA LEU A 30 -2.83 51.28 10.98
C LEU A 30 -2.49 50.98 9.52
N ASP A 31 -3.47 50.87 8.62
CA ASP A 31 -3.22 50.85 7.17
C ASP A 31 -3.26 52.27 6.57
N LEU A 32 -2.26 53.08 6.94
CA LEU A 32 -1.81 54.20 6.13
C LEU A 32 -0.77 53.67 5.13
N PRO A 33 -1.13 53.36 3.87
CA PRO A 33 -0.12 53.10 2.86
C PRO A 33 0.73 54.36 2.72
N TYR A 34 2.03 54.22 2.95
CA TYR A 34 2.99 55.30 2.73
C TYR A 34 2.97 55.68 1.25
N ALA A 35 2.18 56.69 0.92
CA ALA A 35 2.17 57.34 -0.39
C ALA A 35 3.47 58.13 -0.55
N VAL A 36 4.58 57.40 -0.69
CA VAL A 36 5.83 57.94 -1.21
C VAL A 36 5.52 58.43 -2.61
N ALA A 37 5.35 59.74 -2.73
CA ALA A 37 5.29 60.41 -4.01
C ALA A 37 6.67 60.28 -4.69
N GLN A 38 6.91 59.13 -5.33
CA GLN A 38 8.00 59.02 -6.29
C GLN A 38 7.77 60.06 -7.39
N PRO A 39 8.84 60.65 -7.96
CA PRO A 39 8.70 61.64 -9.02
C PRO A 39 7.90 61.11 -10.21
N SER A 40 7.37 62.03 -11.00
CA SER A 40 6.67 61.78 -12.27
C SER A 40 7.62 61.31 -13.40
N GLY A 41 8.45 60.31 -13.12
CA GLY A 41 9.12 59.51 -14.14
C GLY A 41 8.07 58.71 -14.90
N GLY A 42 7.89 59.06 -16.18
CA GLY A 42 6.80 58.60 -17.04
C GLY A 42 6.74 57.08 -17.25
N ASP A 43 5.74 56.65 -18.03
CA ASP A 43 5.52 55.22 -18.34
C ASP A 43 6.79 54.54 -18.84
N ARG A 44 7.27 53.55 -18.09
CA ARG A 44 8.40 52.74 -18.53
C ARG A 44 7.91 51.73 -19.55
N VAL A 45 8.28 51.92 -20.81
CA VAL A 45 7.99 50.94 -21.86
C VAL A 45 8.88 49.71 -21.66
N VAL A 46 8.26 48.53 -21.74
CA VAL A 46 8.92 47.22 -21.77
C VAL A 46 8.44 46.52 -23.04
N LYS A 47 9.39 46.16 -23.91
CA LYS A 47 9.08 45.45 -25.15
C LYS A 47 9.10 43.95 -24.90
N VAL A 48 8.24 43.22 -25.61
CA VAL A 48 8.34 41.77 -25.80
C VAL A 48 8.39 41.48 -27.29
N VAL A 49 9.21 40.51 -27.71
CA VAL A 49 9.37 40.18 -29.13
C VAL A 49 8.58 38.91 -29.46
N SER A 50 7.88 38.94 -30.59
CA SER A 50 7.15 37.79 -31.14
C SER A 50 7.60 37.52 -32.57
N PHE A 51 7.71 36.25 -32.95
CA PHE A 51 8.25 35.83 -34.23
C PHE A 51 7.27 34.94 -34.98
N GLU A 52 6.86 35.40 -36.15
CA GLU A 52 6.10 34.65 -37.14
C GLU A 52 7.07 33.89 -38.06
N PHE A 53 6.78 32.62 -38.35
CA PHE A 53 7.65 31.70 -39.09
C PHE A 53 7.05 31.32 -40.44
N ASP A 54 7.88 30.93 -41.41
CA ASP A 54 7.43 30.42 -42.72
C ASP A 54 6.98 28.94 -42.67
N PHE A 55 6.21 28.55 -41.65
CA PHE A 55 5.85 27.16 -41.36
C PHE A 55 4.34 26.94 -41.17
N THR A 56 3.64 26.83 -42.30
CA THR A 56 2.17 26.77 -42.45
C THR A 56 1.42 25.79 -41.55
N LEU A 57 2.08 24.74 -41.06
CA LEU A 57 1.50 23.76 -40.13
C LEU A 57 1.32 24.31 -38.69
N LEU A 58 1.93 25.46 -38.36
CA LEU A 58 1.85 26.10 -37.03
C LEU A 58 1.23 27.51 -37.04
N ASP A 59 0.91 28.09 -38.21
CA ASP A 59 0.32 29.43 -38.35
C ASP A 59 -0.92 29.62 -37.47
N ALA A 60 -1.79 28.61 -37.39
CA ALA A 60 -2.98 28.62 -36.55
C ALA A 60 -2.63 28.71 -35.05
N PHE A 61 -1.69 27.90 -34.57
CA PHE A 61 -1.22 27.94 -33.19
C PHE A 61 -0.70 29.32 -32.82
N PHE A 62 0.21 29.87 -33.63
CA PHE A 62 0.80 31.18 -33.39
C PHE A 62 -0.26 32.28 -33.35
N ARG A 63 -1.15 32.32 -34.35
CA ARG A 63 -2.21 33.34 -34.47
C ARG A 63 -3.23 33.26 -33.32
N ASN A 64 -3.65 32.05 -32.93
CA ASN A 64 -4.59 31.85 -31.81
C ASN A 64 -3.98 32.30 -30.47
N ILE A 65 -2.75 31.85 -30.17
CA ILE A 65 -2.05 32.20 -28.92
C ILE A 65 -1.78 33.70 -28.86
N MET A 66 -1.28 34.30 -29.96
CA MET A 66 -1.00 35.74 -30.00
C MET A 66 -2.28 36.59 -29.93
N ALA A 67 -3.41 36.14 -30.47
CA ALA A 67 -4.69 36.85 -30.32
C ALA A 67 -5.14 36.91 -28.85
N GLY A 68 -5.07 35.79 -28.12
CA GLY A 68 -5.36 35.76 -26.68
C GLY A 68 -4.41 36.62 -25.83
N PHE A 69 -3.11 36.56 -26.13
CA PHE A 69 -2.09 37.37 -25.47
C PHE A 69 -2.30 38.88 -25.71
N LYS A 70 -2.59 39.27 -26.96
CA LYS A 70 -2.95 40.65 -27.34
C LYS A 70 -4.23 41.10 -26.63
N ALA A 71 -5.24 40.24 -26.49
CA ALA A 71 -6.47 40.58 -25.77
C ALA A 71 -6.23 40.91 -24.28
N SER A 72 -5.37 40.15 -23.60
CA SER A 72 -5.00 40.38 -22.19
C SER A 72 -4.31 41.74 -21.96
N LEU A 73 -3.46 42.18 -22.89
CA LEU A 73 -2.82 43.50 -22.81
C LEU A 73 -3.79 44.62 -23.24
N HIS A 74 -4.59 44.39 -24.27
CA HIS A 74 -5.57 45.34 -24.80
C HIS A 74 -6.64 45.73 -23.77
N SER A 75 -7.12 44.80 -22.94
CA SER A 75 -8.09 45.10 -21.87
C SER A 75 -7.58 46.12 -20.83
N ARG A 76 -6.26 46.34 -20.77
CA ARG A 76 -5.59 47.31 -19.89
C ARG A 76 -5.00 48.50 -20.65
N ASN A 77 -5.37 48.68 -21.93
CA ASN A 77 -4.76 49.65 -22.84
C ASN A 77 -3.21 49.53 -22.90
N ASN A 78 -2.72 48.29 -22.83
CA ASN A 78 -1.30 47.92 -22.71
C ASN A 78 -0.55 48.48 -21.50
N SER A 79 -1.27 49.03 -20.50
CA SER A 79 -0.69 49.56 -19.26
C SER A 79 -0.78 48.54 -18.12
N ILE A 80 0.28 48.45 -17.33
CA ILE A 80 0.42 47.57 -16.18
C ILE A 80 0.55 48.44 -14.91
N MET A 81 0.16 47.86 -13.76
CA MET A 81 0.34 48.47 -12.45
C MET A 81 1.74 49.07 -12.27
N ASN A 82 1.82 50.17 -11.52
CA ASN A 82 3.06 50.91 -11.24
C ASN A 82 3.69 51.57 -12.49
N GLY A 83 2.90 51.92 -13.50
CA GLY A 83 3.34 52.79 -14.61
C GLY A 83 4.38 52.15 -15.51
N VAL A 84 4.11 50.90 -15.90
CA VAL A 84 4.88 50.11 -16.87
C VAL A 84 3.96 49.85 -18.06
N ARG A 85 4.44 50.02 -19.30
CA ARG A 85 3.63 49.83 -20.52
C ARG A 85 4.27 48.75 -21.39
N VAL A 86 3.47 47.84 -21.96
CA VAL A 86 3.98 46.78 -22.84
C VAL A 86 3.86 47.17 -24.30
N GLU A 87 4.91 46.91 -25.08
CA GLU A 87 4.94 47.00 -26.54
C GLU A 87 5.27 45.62 -27.12
N ILE A 88 4.54 45.16 -28.15
CA ILE A 88 4.85 43.91 -28.84
C ILE A 88 5.62 44.24 -30.13
N VAL A 89 6.87 43.80 -30.20
CA VAL A 89 7.71 43.90 -31.40
C VAL A 89 7.52 42.63 -32.22
N GLU A 90 6.72 42.71 -33.28
CA GLU A 90 6.48 41.58 -34.18
C GLU A 90 7.54 41.53 -35.30
N LYS A 91 8.07 40.33 -35.57
CA LYS A 91 9.09 40.06 -36.60
C LYS A 91 8.69 38.83 -37.41
N LYS A 92 9.10 38.77 -38.67
CA LYS A 92 9.03 37.55 -39.50
C LYS A 92 10.44 36.96 -39.64
N THR A 93 10.56 35.64 -39.58
CA THR A 93 11.84 34.91 -39.67
C THR A 93 11.66 33.57 -40.40
N LYS A 94 12.77 32.87 -40.63
CA LYS A 94 12.80 31.49 -41.14
C LYS A 94 13.36 30.56 -40.08
N PHE A 95 12.94 29.29 -40.11
CA PHE A 95 13.43 28.26 -39.17
C PHE A 95 14.97 28.23 -39.03
N THR A 96 15.70 28.42 -40.14
CA THR A 96 17.17 28.43 -40.20
C THR A 96 17.82 29.68 -39.64
N ASN A 97 17.12 30.82 -39.63
CA ASN A 97 17.68 32.14 -39.33
C ASN A 97 17.29 32.62 -37.92
N TYR A 98 16.44 31.89 -37.22
CA TYR A 98 15.79 32.36 -36.01
C TYR A 98 16.77 32.82 -34.90
N ALA A 99 17.91 32.14 -34.74
CA ALA A 99 18.94 32.53 -33.77
C ALA A 99 19.62 33.86 -34.11
N SER A 100 19.96 34.10 -35.38
CA SER A 100 20.55 35.38 -35.83
C SER A 100 19.52 36.51 -35.78
N ASP A 101 18.29 36.24 -36.18
CA ASP A 101 17.22 37.24 -36.24
C ASP A 101 16.78 37.66 -34.83
N LEU A 102 16.76 36.72 -33.87
CA LEU A 102 16.60 37.01 -32.46
C LEU A 102 17.78 37.82 -31.92
N SER A 103 19.04 37.41 -32.18
CA SER A 103 20.20 38.18 -31.69
C SER A 103 20.28 39.59 -32.29
N ALA A 104 19.74 39.81 -33.49
CA ALA A 104 19.61 41.13 -34.09
C ALA A 104 18.51 41.95 -33.40
N ALA A 105 17.34 41.35 -33.13
CA ALA A 105 16.27 42.01 -32.40
C ALA A 105 16.69 42.40 -30.96
N LEU A 106 17.36 41.51 -30.23
CA LEU A 106 17.81 41.74 -28.85
C LEU A 106 18.94 42.77 -28.68
N GLY A 107 19.42 43.36 -29.79
CA GLY A 107 20.22 44.59 -29.77
C GLY A 107 19.44 45.81 -29.24
N ASP A 108 18.11 45.80 -29.35
CA ASP A 108 17.24 46.66 -28.56
C ASP A 108 17.20 46.12 -27.12
N ASN A 109 17.76 46.87 -26.16
CA ASN A 109 17.86 46.46 -24.77
C ASN A 109 16.51 46.48 -24.02
N ASP A 110 15.50 47.16 -24.55
CA ASP A 110 14.17 47.25 -23.92
C ASP A 110 13.30 46.01 -24.19
N ILE A 111 13.79 45.01 -24.93
CA ILE A 111 13.10 43.72 -25.14
C ILE A 111 13.42 42.77 -23.97
N PHE A 112 12.45 42.47 -23.12
CA PHE A 112 12.64 41.68 -21.89
C PHE A 112 12.29 40.18 -22.04
N ALA A 113 11.41 39.84 -22.97
CA ALA A 113 10.96 38.46 -23.20
C ALA A 113 10.67 38.15 -24.67
N VAL A 114 10.80 36.87 -25.03
CA VAL A 114 10.25 36.29 -26.26
C VAL A 114 8.90 35.65 -25.93
N VAL A 115 7.85 36.00 -26.66
CA VAL A 115 6.47 35.52 -26.47
C VAL A 115 5.92 34.89 -27.75
N GLY A 116 4.78 34.18 -27.66
CA GLY A 116 4.13 33.53 -28.81
C GLY A 116 4.88 32.32 -29.40
N HIS A 117 6.09 32.05 -28.92
CA HIS A 117 6.98 31.00 -29.41
C HIS A 117 6.33 29.60 -29.35
N CYS A 118 6.43 28.83 -30.44
CA CYS A 118 5.90 27.47 -30.55
C CYS A 118 6.95 26.53 -31.17
N GLY A 119 7.08 25.31 -30.63
CA GLY A 119 7.89 24.23 -31.19
C GLY A 119 9.25 23.99 -30.51
N ASP A 120 9.45 22.77 -30.03
CA ASP A 120 10.58 22.36 -29.19
C ASP A 120 11.96 22.58 -29.83
N LYS A 121 12.09 22.31 -31.14
CA LYS A 121 13.35 22.51 -31.88
C LYS A 121 13.65 23.99 -32.15
N LEU A 122 12.62 24.83 -32.32
CA LEU A 122 12.81 26.28 -32.41
C LEU A 122 13.29 26.86 -31.06
N LEU A 123 12.79 26.33 -29.93
CA LEU A 123 13.21 26.77 -28.59
C LEU A 123 14.67 26.42 -28.31
N LEU A 124 15.11 25.22 -28.74
CA LEU A 124 16.50 24.79 -28.65
C LEU A 124 17.44 25.68 -29.48
N ASN A 125 17.04 26.06 -30.70
CA ASN A 125 17.86 26.91 -31.59
C ASN A 125 18.21 28.28 -30.98
N ILE A 126 17.38 28.83 -30.08
CA ILE A 126 17.61 30.15 -29.45
C ILE A 126 18.12 30.08 -28.02
N LYS A 127 18.28 28.88 -27.45
CA LYS A 127 18.62 28.66 -26.04
C LYS A 127 19.82 29.49 -25.59
N ASP A 128 20.90 29.46 -26.36
CA ASP A 128 22.16 30.09 -25.98
C ASP A 128 22.11 31.62 -26.22
N VAL A 129 21.40 32.08 -27.26
CA VAL A 129 21.11 33.52 -27.50
C VAL A 129 20.29 34.14 -26.37
N LEU A 130 19.34 33.41 -25.80
CA LEU A 130 18.57 33.86 -24.63
C LEU A 130 19.47 34.01 -23.39
N ALA A 131 20.36 33.03 -23.16
CA ALA A 131 21.29 33.02 -22.03
C ALA A 131 22.36 34.13 -22.13
N GLU A 132 22.93 34.35 -23.32
CA GLU A 132 23.91 35.43 -23.59
C GLU A 132 23.34 36.84 -23.40
N ARG A 133 22.01 37.00 -23.41
CA ARG A 133 21.32 38.30 -23.37
C ARG A 133 20.50 38.53 -22.10
N ASP A 134 20.51 37.62 -21.13
CA ASP A 134 19.64 37.64 -19.93
C ASP A 134 18.12 37.69 -20.27
N VAL A 135 17.68 37.12 -21.41
CA VAL A 135 16.28 37.16 -21.88
C VAL A 135 15.55 35.83 -21.61
N VAL A 136 14.24 35.91 -21.33
CA VAL A 136 13.38 34.74 -21.11
C VAL A 136 12.50 34.43 -22.32
N ALA A 137 12.40 33.16 -22.69
CA ALA A 137 11.28 32.64 -23.49
C ALA A 137 10.09 32.40 -22.55
N PHE A 138 9.05 33.22 -22.67
CA PHE A 138 7.94 33.29 -21.73
C PHE A 138 6.69 32.60 -22.29
N SER A 139 6.21 31.59 -21.56
CA SER A 139 5.15 30.67 -21.97
C SER A 139 5.34 29.97 -23.34
N PRO A 140 6.53 29.45 -23.70
CA PRO A 140 6.76 28.81 -24.99
C PRO A 140 5.94 27.52 -25.14
N PHE A 141 5.18 27.43 -26.23
CA PHE A 141 4.27 26.33 -26.51
C PHE A 141 5.04 25.13 -27.08
N THR A 142 5.32 24.16 -26.21
CA THR A 142 6.19 23.00 -26.45
C THR A 142 5.44 21.69 -26.17
N GLY A 143 5.83 20.61 -26.85
CA GLY A 143 5.12 19.31 -26.80
C GLY A 143 5.99 18.08 -26.54
N SER A 144 7.30 18.22 -26.30
CA SER A 144 8.13 17.17 -25.69
C SER A 144 8.77 17.63 -24.38
N SER A 145 8.91 16.72 -23.41
CA SER A 145 9.71 16.95 -22.20
C SER A 145 11.23 16.92 -22.49
N LEU A 146 11.65 16.94 -23.77
CA LEU A 146 13.03 17.24 -24.18
C LEU A 146 13.52 18.60 -23.69
N VAL A 147 12.65 19.62 -23.73
CA VAL A 147 12.98 21.01 -23.39
C VAL A 147 12.51 21.45 -22.00
N ARG A 148 11.85 20.56 -21.24
CA ARG A 148 11.14 20.86 -19.99
C ARG A 148 11.97 20.71 -18.70
N GLY A 149 13.29 20.66 -18.79
CA GLY A 149 14.16 20.71 -17.60
C GLY A 149 14.38 22.13 -17.07
N TRP A 150 15.04 22.24 -15.91
CA TRP A 150 15.48 23.53 -15.36
C TRP A 150 16.39 24.30 -16.32
N ASN A 151 15.88 25.44 -16.80
CA ASN A 151 16.62 26.46 -17.51
C ASN A 151 16.01 27.82 -17.13
N PRO A 152 16.73 28.75 -16.48
CA PRO A 152 16.15 30.03 -16.08
C PRO A 152 15.61 30.83 -17.28
N ASN A 153 16.20 30.66 -18.47
CA ASN A 153 15.76 31.36 -19.68
C ASN A 153 14.51 30.75 -20.35
N PHE A 154 13.96 29.63 -19.86
CA PHE A 154 12.69 29.06 -20.33
C PHE A 154 11.67 29.08 -19.18
N TYR A 155 10.53 29.74 -19.37
CA TYR A 155 9.51 29.93 -18.32
C TYR A 155 8.14 29.44 -18.80
N PHE A 156 7.75 28.21 -18.43
CA PHE A 156 6.56 27.54 -18.97
C PHE A 156 5.34 27.77 -18.07
N LEU A 157 4.17 28.09 -18.66
CA LEU A 157 2.92 28.30 -17.91
C LEU A 157 1.88 27.19 -18.12
N ARG A 158 2.12 26.28 -19.06
CA ARG A 158 1.25 25.14 -19.39
C ARG A 158 1.86 23.85 -18.87
N ALA A 159 0.99 22.90 -18.51
CA ALA A 159 1.38 21.55 -18.13
C ALA A 159 2.38 20.95 -19.11
N GLU A 160 3.27 20.10 -18.60
CA GLU A 160 4.30 19.49 -19.42
C GLU A 160 3.80 18.24 -20.17
N PRO A 161 4.46 17.87 -21.29
CA PRO A 161 4.09 16.71 -22.08
C PRO A 161 4.14 15.38 -21.31
N ALA A 162 5.01 15.25 -20.30
CA ALA A 162 4.99 14.11 -19.38
C ALA A 162 3.68 14.02 -18.57
N ALA A 163 3.09 15.15 -18.15
CA ALA A 163 1.79 15.16 -17.48
C ALA A 163 0.66 14.81 -18.45
N GLU A 164 0.73 15.32 -19.69
CA GLU A 164 -0.21 14.97 -20.75
C GLU A 164 -0.17 13.47 -21.09
N LEU A 165 1.03 12.90 -21.22
CA LEU A 165 1.26 11.47 -21.41
C LEU A 165 0.68 10.62 -20.27
N LEU A 166 0.94 10.99 -19.01
CA LEU A 166 0.42 10.27 -17.84
C LEU A 166 -1.12 10.32 -17.77
N ALA A 167 -1.74 11.43 -18.18
CA ALA A 167 -3.20 11.54 -18.30
C ALA A 167 -3.75 10.62 -19.40
N LEU A 168 -3.13 10.59 -20.57
CA LEU A 168 -3.54 9.72 -21.69
C LEU A 168 -3.36 8.22 -21.34
N LEU A 169 -2.27 7.85 -20.68
CA LEU A 169 -2.04 6.48 -20.17
C LEU A 169 -3.07 6.08 -19.11
N ARG A 170 -3.35 6.95 -18.12
CA ARG A 170 -4.41 6.73 -17.13
C ARG A 170 -5.76 6.51 -17.81
N TYR A 171 -6.13 7.38 -18.74
CA TYR A 171 -7.42 7.32 -19.42
C TYR A 171 -7.57 6.04 -20.28
N ALA A 172 -6.53 5.67 -21.04
CA ALA A 172 -6.52 4.44 -21.83
C ALA A 172 -6.66 3.17 -20.97
N LEU A 173 -5.98 3.10 -19.83
CA LEU A 173 -5.92 1.91 -19.00
C LEU A 173 -7.09 1.78 -18.00
N ALA A 174 -7.55 2.90 -17.42
CA ALA A 174 -8.58 2.90 -16.37
C ALA A 174 -10.01 3.14 -16.88
N HIS A 175 -10.17 3.99 -17.90
CA HIS A 175 -11.48 4.40 -18.43
C HIS A 175 -11.84 3.62 -19.70
N LEU A 176 -10.98 3.67 -20.73
CA LEU A 176 -11.19 2.86 -21.95
C LEU A 176 -10.94 1.36 -21.69
N ARG A 177 -10.09 1.04 -20.71
CA ARG A 177 -9.74 -0.32 -20.26
C ARG A 177 -9.20 -1.22 -21.38
N VAL A 178 -8.44 -0.65 -22.31
CA VAL A 178 -7.99 -1.40 -23.50
C VAL A 178 -7.04 -2.53 -23.14
N ARG A 179 -7.22 -3.69 -23.80
CA ARG A 179 -6.27 -4.80 -23.72
C ARG A 179 -5.07 -4.54 -24.62
N ARG A 180 -5.30 -4.03 -25.84
CA ARG A 180 -4.29 -3.70 -26.87
C ARG A 180 -4.14 -2.19 -27.04
N LEU A 181 -3.14 -1.62 -26.36
CA LEU A 181 -2.76 -0.20 -26.49
C LEU A 181 -1.56 -0.08 -27.45
N GLY A 182 -1.69 0.70 -28.51
CA GLY A 182 -0.58 1.08 -29.39
C GLY A 182 0.08 2.39 -28.96
N PHE A 183 1.33 2.60 -29.42
CA PHE A 183 2.02 3.89 -29.31
C PHE A 183 2.56 4.32 -30.67
N MET A 184 2.60 5.62 -30.93
CA MET A 184 3.22 6.21 -32.12
C MET A 184 4.16 7.35 -31.71
N TYR A 185 5.39 7.32 -32.23
CA TYR A 185 6.30 8.46 -32.19
C TYR A 185 7.18 8.48 -33.45
N LEU A 186 7.97 9.54 -33.63
CA LEU A 186 8.94 9.65 -34.74
C LEU A 186 10.33 9.84 -34.15
N GLN A 187 11.32 9.15 -34.72
CA GLN A 187 12.70 9.19 -34.21
C GLN A 187 13.47 10.35 -34.84
N GLY A 188 14.30 11.04 -34.04
CA GLY A 188 15.22 12.08 -34.53
C GLY A 188 14.62 13.48 -34.74
N VAL A 189 13.30 13.64 -34.60
CA VAL A 189 12.58 14.91 -34.82
C VAL A 189 12.46 15.80 -33.58
N SER A 190 13.14 15.44 -32.47
CA SER A 190 13.09 16.16 -31.19
C SER A 190 11.70 16.15 -30.53
N PHE A 191 10.92 15.09 -30.76
CA PHE A 191 9.54 14.96 -30.29
C PHE A 191 9.16 13.49 -30.13
N GLY A 192 8.65 13.09 -28.96
CA GLY A 192 8.14 11.74 -28.72
C GLY A 192 9.16 10.71 -28.23
N ASP A 193 10.45 10.88 -28.52
CA ASP A 193 11.51 9.95 -28.06
C ASP A 193 11.53 9.78 -26.53
N ARG A 194 11.42 10.88 -25.78
CA ARG A 194 11.37 10.87 -24.30
C ARG A 194 10.02 10.37 -23.78
N GLU A 195 8.95 10.77 -24.46
CA GLU A 195 7.58 10.43 -24.08
C GLU A 195 7.35 8.93 -24.23
N TYR A 196 7.83 8.32 -25.32
CA TYR A 196 7.83 6.87 -25.50
C TYR A 196 8.65 6.16 -24.42
N ALA A 197 9.87 6.62 -24.12
CA ALA A 197 10.70 6.02 -23.07
C ALA A 197 10.04 6.09 -21.68
N GLN A 198 9.38 7.20 -21.34
CA GLN A 198 8.57 7.31 -20.12
C GLN A 198 7.35 6.38 -20.17
N ALA A 199 6.67 6.27 -21.31
CA ALA A 199 5.50 5.43 -21.47
C ALA A 199 5.86 3.94 -21.34
N GLN A 200 6.97 3.50 -21.93
CA GLN A 200 7.55 2.16 -21.74
C GLN A 200 7.83 1.89 -20.25
N ARG A 201 8.47 2.82 -19.54
CA ARG A 201 8.75 2.71 -18.10
C ARG A 201 7.46 2.47 -17.31
N VAL A 202 6.49 3.37 -17.45
CA VAL A 202 5.19 3.34 -16.75
C VAL A 202 4.39 2.07 -17.08
N MET A 203 4.45 1.57 -18.31
CA MET A 203 3.82 0.31 -18.70
C MET A 203 4.55 -0.90 -18.08
N SER A 204 5.89 -0.94 -18.13
CA SER A 204 6.70 -2.06 -17.63
C SER A 204 6.60 -2.27 -16.11
N GLU A 205 6.47 -1.18 -15.33
CA GLU A 205 6.20 -1.23 -13.88
C GLU A 205 4.96 -2.10 -13.57
N ARG A 206 3.96 -2.05 -14.45
CA ARG A 206 2.65 -2.75 -14.36
C ARG A 206 2.63 -4.14 -15.00
N ASN A 207 3.75 -4.67 -15.50
CA ASN A 207 3.80 -5.82 -16.42
C ASN A 207 2.96 -5.61 -17.71
N LEU A 208 2.79 -4.36 -18.16
CA LEU A 208 2.12 -4.05 -19.42
C LEU A 208 3.14 -3.75 -20.53
N THR A 209 2.75 -4.08 -21.75
CA THR A 209 3.46 -3.72 -22.99
C THR A 209 2.48 -3.07 -23.96
N PHE A 210 3.01 -2.31 -24.92
CA PHE A 210 2.21 -1.87 -26.06
C PHE A 210 1.98 -3.06 -26.99
N SER A 211 0.78 -3.18 -27.57
CA SER A 211 0.47 -4.25 -28.54
C SER A 211 1.22 -4.07 -29.86
N GLY A 212 1.47 -2.82 -30.23
CA GLY A 212 2.27 -2.41 -31.37
C GLY A 212 2.84 -1.00 -31.16
N VAL A 213 4.00 -0.73 -31.73
CA VAL A 213 4.63 0.59 -31.68
C VAL A 213 5.00 1.00 -33.09
N PHE A 214 4.43 2.11 -33.56
CA PHE A 214 4.85 2.73 -34.82
C PHE A 214 5.97 3.73 -34.53
N SER A 215 7.12 3.53 -35.17
CA SER A 215 8.18 4.54 -35.19
C SER A 215 9.04 4.40 -36.44
N VAL A 216 9.36 5.54 -37.05
CA VAL A 216 10.31 5.64 -38.16
C VAL A 216 11.27 6.80 -37.90
N GLU A 217 12.49 6.72 -38.45
CA GLU A 217 13.40 7.86 -38.53
C GLU A 217 12.87 8.88 -39.54
N SER A 218 12.81 10.15 -39.13
CA SER A 218 12.14 11.22 -39.89
C SER A 218 12.87 12.56 -39.71
N SER A 219 12.56 13.54 -40.56
CA SER A 219 13.08 14.91 -40.43
C SER A 219 12.01 15.96 -40.74
N VAL A 220 12.18 17.15 -40.13
CA VAL A 220 11.29 18.31 -40.33
C VAL A 220 11.23 18.78 -41.79
N THR A 221 12.26 18.47 -42.59
CA THR A 221 12.42 18.88 -43.99
C THR A 221 12.15 17.78 -45.02
N GLY A 222 11.96 16.55 -44.57
CA GLY A 222 11.80 15.37 -45.43
C GLY A 222 11.53 14.14 -44.57
N GLY A 223 10.35 13.54 -44.77
CA GLY A 223 9.88 12.41 -43.98
C GLY A 223 10.61 11.10 -44.28
N ALA A 224 10.16 10.03 -43.64
CA ALA A 224 10.67 8.68 -43.86
C ALA A 224 10.53 8.24 -45.33
N ARG A 225 11.45 7.39 -45.79
CA ARG A 225 11.30 6.74 -47.12
C ARG A 225 10.02 5.91 -47.14
N LYS A 226 9.26 6.00 -48.23
CA LYS A 226 7.91 5.42 -48.32
C LYS A 226 7.91 3.92 -47.99
N GLU A 227 8.91 3.17 -48.46
CA GLU A 227 9.01 1.73 -48.26
C GLU A 227 9.24 1.37 -46.78
N VAL A 228 9.92 2.25 -46.03
CA VAL A 228 10.15 2.10 -44.59
C VAL A 228 8.89 2.46 -43.81
N PHE A 229 8.18 3.51 -44.22
CA PHE A 229 6.88 3.87 -43.65
C PHE A 229 5.84 2.77 -43.89
N ASP A 230 5.74 2.25 -45.12
CA ASP A 230 4.80 1.19 -45.50
C ASP A 230 5.06 -0.08 -44.68
N ALA A 231 6.33 -0.52 -44.56
CA ALA A 231 6.68 -1.68 -43.74
C ALA A 231 6.39 -1.48 -42.23
N ALA A 232 6.67 -0.30 -41.69
CA ALA A 232 6.33 0.04 -40.30
C ALA A 232 4.82 0.14 -40.07
N TRP A 233 4.05 0.57 -41.08
CA TRP A 233 2.60 0.63 -41.01
C TRP A 233 1.98 -0.77 -40.92
N GLU A 234 2.35 -1.67 -41.84
CA GLU A 234 1.79 -3.03 -41.86
C GLU A 234 2.09 -3.78 -40.54
N ALA A 235 3.35 -3.73 -40.08
CA ALA A 235 3.76 -4.35 -38.81
C ALA A 235 3.03 -3.77 -37.58
N PHE A 236 2.63 -2.49 -37.62
CA PHE A 236 1.84 -1.86 -36.57
C PHE A 236 0.35 -2.22 -36.66
N ALA A 237 -0.23 -2.14 -37.85
CA ALA A 237 -1.65 -2.35 -38.10
C ALA A 237 -2.08 -3.81 -37.82
N ASP A 238 -1.22 -4.79 -38.11
CA ASP A 238 -1.49 -6.19 -37.79
C ASP A 238 -1.61 -6.50 -36.29
N THR A 239 -1.11 -5.61 -35.41
CA THR A 239 -1.33 -5.71 -33.95
C THR A 239 -2.75 -5.34 -33.53
N ARG A 240 -3.56 -4.79 -34.44
CA ARG A 240 -4.98 -4.40 -34.28
C ARG A 240 -5.25 -3.64 -32.96
N PRO A 241 -4.56 -2.51 -32.71
CA PRO A 241 -4.70 -1.73 -31.48
C PRO A 241 -6.14 -1.29 -31.27
N GLN A 242 -6.60 -1.25 -30.01
CA GLN A 242 -7.92 -0.74 -29.63
C GLN A 242 -7.88 0.76 -29.32
N ALA A 243 -6.71 1.25 -28.90
CA ALA A 243 -6.40 2.67 -28.77
C ALA A 243 -4.94 2.91 -29.15
N VAL A 244 -4.61 4.11 -29.61
CA VAL A 244 -3.23 4.51 -29.93
C VAL A 244 -2.93 5.85 -29.28
N ILE A 245 -1.87 5.91 -28.46
CA ILE A 245 -1.31 7.18 -27.97
C ILE A 245 -0.28 7.69 -28.97
N VAL A 246 -0.43 8.94 -29.43
CA VAL A 246 0.37 9.52 -30.51
C VAL A 246 1.17 10.72 -30.00
N PHE A 247 2.50 10.56 -29.94
CA PHE A 247 3.47 11.64 -29.72
C PHE A 247 4.43 11.72 -30.93
N GLY A 248 3.87 11.94 -32.12
CA GLY A 248 4.63 12.27 -33.34
C GLY A 248 4.73 13.78 -33.54
N SER A 249 5.87 14.29 -34.02
CA SER A 249 6.02 15.71 -34.39
C SER A 249 4.98 16.12 -35.45
N PRO A 250 4.43 17.35 -35.45
CA PRO A 250 3.40 17.77 -36.41
C PRO A 250 3.96 18.01 -37.83
N ILE A 251 4.32 16.91 -38.50
CA ILE A 251 4.93 16.86 -39.84
C ILE A 251 4.25 15.78 -40.71
N THR A 252 4.66 15.67 -41.98
CA THR A 252 4.04 14.82 -43.01
C THR A 252 3.82 13.37 -42.60
N ASP A 253 4.78 12.74 -41.91
CA ASP A 253 4.69 11.33 -41.51
C ASP A 253 3.59 11.10 -40.46
N THR A 254 3.38 12.05 -39.54
CA THR A 254 2.29 12.02 -38.56
C THR A 254 0.93 12.24 -39.23
N VAL A 255 0.87 13.07 -40.28
CA VAL A 255 -0.33 13.25 -41.11
C VAL A 255 -0.69 11.97 -41.87
N GLU A 256 0.29 11.29 -42.45
CA GLU A 256 0.07 10.00 -43.14
C GLU A 256 -0.32 8.90 -42.15
N PHE A 257 0.30 8.87 -40.95
CA PHE A 257 -0.09 7.95 -39.88
C PHE A 257 -1.55 8.15 -39.47
N PHE A 258 -1.99 9.39 -39.23
CA PHE A 258 -3.39 9.70 -38.95
C PHE A 258 -4.32 9.31 -40.11
N ARG A 259 -3.94 9.58 -41.37
CA ARG A 259 -4.72 9.16 -42.54
C ARG A 259 -4.93 7.64 -42.55
N ARG A 260 -3.88 6.84 -42.37
CA ARG A 260 -3.98 5.38 -42.40
C ARG A 260 -4.72 4.83 -41.20
N MET A 261 -4.47 5.37 -40.00
CA MET A 261 -5.20 4.98 -38.79
C MET A 261 -6.71 5.08 -38.97
N LEU A 262 -7.19 6.14 -39.62
CA LEU A 262 -8.60 6.41 -39.89
C LEU A 262 -9.19 5.66 -41.11
N THR A 263 -8.37 4.99 -41.93
CA THR A 263 -8.84 4.38 -43.21
C THR A 263 -8.54 2.88 -43.36
N ASP A 264 -7.52 2.37 -42.68
CA ASP A 264 -7.21 0.94 -42.64
C ASP A 264 -8.20 0.19 -41.73
N ARG A 265 -8.86 -0.84 -42.26
CA ARG A 265 -9.87 -1.64 -41.53
C ARG A 265 -9.33 -2.32 -40.26
N ARG A 266 -8.01 -2.46 -40.11
CA ARG A 266 -7.36 -2.98 -38.89
C ARG A 266 -7.32 -1.97 -37.74
N THR A 267 -7.42 -0.67 -38.04
CA THR A 267 -7.21 0.43 -37.07
C THR A 267 -8.35 1.47 -37.04
N ALA A 268 -9.21 1.55 -38.06
CA ALA A 268 -10.22 2.60 -38.21
C ALA A 268 -11.25 2.65 -37.06
N GLY A 269 -11.44 1.58 -36.29
CA GLY A 269 -12.27 1.54 -35.08
C GLY A 269 -11.52 1.83 -33.77
N ALA A 270 -10.22 2.16 -33.80
CA ALA A 270 -9.41 2.41 -32.61
C ALA A 270 -9.55 3.84 -32.09
N TYR A 271 -9.49 4.03 -30.78
CA TYR A 271 -9.42 5.37 -30.17
C TYR A 271 -8.08 6.05 -30.48
N LEU A 272 -8.11 7.33 -30.82
CA LEU A 272 -6.92 8.13 -31.13
C LEU A 272 -6.69 9.12 -29.97
N LEU A 273 -5.58 8.94 -29.25
CA LEU A 273 -5.21 9.70 -28.06
C LEU A 273 -3.99 10.57 -28.35
N ALA A 274 -4.07 11.89 -28.21
CA ALA A 274 -2.99 12.81 -28.57
C ALA A 274 -2.79 13.99 -27.57
N PRO A 275 -1.56 14.53 -27.42
CA PRO A 275 -1.30 15.70 -26.59
C PRO A 275 -1.90 16.98 -27.18
N SER A 276 -2.02 18.04 -26.37
CA SER A 276 -2.63 19.33 -26.76
C SER A 276 -2.01 19.96 -28.02
N LEU A 277 -0.71 19.80 -28.25
CA LEU A 277 -0.03 20.28 -29.46
C LEU A 277 -0.52 19.62 -30.75
N LEU A 278 -1.02 18.38 -30.71
CA LEU A 278 -1.48 17.68 -31.92
C LEU A 278 -2.98 17.85 -32.19
N GLN A 279 -3.69 18.62 -31.36
CA GLN A 279 -5.15 18.77 -31.45
C GLN A 279 -5.62 19.36 -32.79
N GLU A 280 -5.04 20.46 -33.26
CA GLU A 280 -5.40 21.03 -34.57
C GLU A 280 -5.10 20.04 -35.69
N LEU A 281 -3.94 19.38 -35.65
CA LEU A 281 -3.50 18.46 -36.68
C LEU A 281 -4.44 17.24 -36.81
N VAL A 282 -4.79 16.61 -35.69
CA VAL A 282 -5.71 15.46 -35.71
C VAL A 282 -7.11 15.88 -36.11
N LEU A 283 -7.62 17.02 -35.62
CA LEU A 283 -8.93 17.53 -36.02
C LEU A 283 -8.97 17.86 -37.51
N ARG A 284 -7.93 18.49 -38.07
CA ARG A 284 -7.85 18.80 -39.51
C ARG A 284 -7.82 17.54 -40.36
N VAL A 285 -7.02 16.54 -39.99
CA VAL A 285 -6.95 15.27 -40.73
C VAL A 285 -8.25 14.47 -40.60
N TRP A 286 -8.87 14.43 -39.41
CA TRP A 286 -10.13 13.72 -39.20
C TRP A 286 -11.32 14.41 -39.89
N ARG A 287 -11.43 15.74 -39.83
CA ARG A 287 -12.40 16.54 -40.61
C ARG A 287 -12.27 16.22 -42.11
N ALA A 288 -11.05 16.16 -42.65
CA ALA A 288 -10.80 15.82 -44.05
C ALA A 288 -11.09 14.34 -44.39
N ALA A 289 -10.81 13.41 -43.47
CA ALA A 289 -11.11 11.99 -43.64
C ALA A 289 -12.62 11.73 -43.66
N VAL A 290 -13.38 12.35 -42.76
CA VAL A 290 -14.84 12.26 -42.69
C VAL A 290 -15.50 12.89 -43.92
N ALA A 291 -15.02 14.06 -44.37
CA ALA A 291 -15.44 14.64 -45.65
C ALA A 291 -15.07 13.76 -46.87
N GLY A 292 -14.06 12.90 -46.73
CA GLY A 292 -13.67 11.88 -47.71
C GLY A 292 -14.41 10.54 -47.59
N GLY A 293 -15.40 10.42 -46.70
CA GLY A 293 -16.25 9.22 -46.55
C GLY A 293 -15.85 8.25 -45.44
N VAL A 294 -14.93 8.62 -44.54
CA VAL A 294 -14.72 7.87 -43.28
C VAL A 294 -15.90 8.13 -42.32
N GLU A 295 -16.33 7.09 -41.61
CA GLU A 295 -17.41 7.19 -40.63
C GLU A 295 -17.04 8.13 -39.47
N PHE A 296 -17.96 9.02 -39.09
CA PHE A 296 -17.78 9.87 -37.91
C PHE A 296 -18.19 9.07 -36.66
N VAL A 297 -17.22 8.66 -35.84
CA VAL A 297 -17.46 7.96 -34.57
C VAL A 297 -17.34 8.94 -33.40
N PRO A 298 -18.44 9.32 -32.72
CA PRO A 298 -18.40 10.25 -31.59
C PRO A 298 -17.51 9.73 -30.45
N GLY A 299 -16.59 10.57 -29.99
CA GLY A 299 -15.66 10.26 -28.90
C GLY A 299 -14.46 9.37 -29.29
N GLN A 300 -14.27 9.04 -30.58
CA GLN A 300 -13.09 8.29 -31.03
C GLN A 300 -11.79 9.08 -30.88
N VAL A 301 -11.81 10.37 -31.23
CA VAL A 301 -10.65 11.27 -31.10
C VAL A 301 -10.68 11.95 -29.74
N ILE A 302 -9.55 11.84 -29.03
CA ILE A 302 -9.38 12.20 -27.63
C ILE A 302 -8.07 12.98 -27.49
N THR A 303 -8.11 14.15 -26.83
CA THR A 303 -6.94 15.00 -26.62
C THR A 303 -6.81 15.47 -25.19
N THR A 304 -5.58 15.81 -24.78
CA THR A 304 -5.37 16.62 -23.57
C THR A 304 -5.57 18.11 -23.84
N GLY A 305 -5.87 18.84 -22.77
CA GLY A 305 -5.87 20.30 -22.67
C GLY A 305 -5.09 20.71 -21.43
N THR A 306 -4.42 21.86 -21.48
CA THR A 306 -3.56 22.37 -20.38
C THR A 306 -4.14 23.57 -19.63
N ASN A 307 -5.38 23.89 -19.95
CA ASN A 307 -6.20 24.98 -19.43
C ASN A 307 -7.68 24.63 -19.74
N PRO A 308 -8.67 25.27 -19.09
CA PRO A 308 -10.06 25.06 -19.41
C PRO A 308 -10.40 25.50 -20.85
N LEU A 309 -11.50 24.96 -21.38
CA LEU A 309 -12.08 25.38 -22.66
C LEU A 309 -12.67 26.79 -22.56
N ALA A 310 -12.62 27.57 -23.65
CA ALA A 310 -13.14 28.94 -23.73
C ALA A 310 -14.63 29.10 -23.37
N LYS A 311 -15.42 28.02 -23.49
CA LYS A 311 -16.85 27.96 -23.14
C LYS A 311 -17.12 27.53 -21.69
N ASP A 312 -16.10 27.21 -20.92
CA ASP A 312 -16.22 26.57 -19.60
C ASP A 312 -16.44 27.59 -18.47
N THR A 313 -17.63 28.19 -18.44
CA THR A 313 -18.00 29.27 -17.51
C THR A 313 -18.14 28.84 -16.05
N GLN A 314 -17.80 27.60 -15.68
CA GLN A 314 -17.63 27.23 -14.26
C GLN A 314 -16.44 27.97 -13.62
N TYR A 315 -15.48 28.41 -14.44
CA TYR A 315 -14.32 29.19 -14.01
C TYR A 315 -14.56 30.70 -14.16
N GLU A 316 -14.29 31.47 -13.09
CA GLU A 316 -14.33 32.95 -13.11
C GLU A 316 -13.33 33.52 -14.11
N ALA A 317 -12.13 32.93 -14.20
CA ALA A 317 -11.12 33.30 -15.19
C ALA A 317 -11.63 33.17 -16.63
N ILE A 318 -12.43 32.13 -16.92
CA ILE A 318 -12.99 31.91 -18.26
C ILE A 318 -14.12 32.89 -18.55
N GLN A 319 -14.96 33.24 -17.57
CA GLN A 319 -15.96 34.29 -17.73
C GLN A 319 -15.29 35.63 -18.14
N ARG A 320 -14.23 36.05 -17.42
CA ARG A 320 -13.46 37.27 -17.77
C ARG A 320 -12.77 37.14 -19.13
N PHE A 321 -12.22 35.97 -19.46
CA PHE A 321 -11.65 35.72 -20.79
C PHE A 321 -12.67 35.98 -21.90
N GLN A 322 -13.93 35.51 -21.78
CA GLN A 322 -14.94 35.72 -22.83
C GLN A 322 -15.25 37.21 -23.05
N GLU A 323 -15.30 38.01 -21.98
CA GLU A 323 -15.50 39.46 -22.07
C GLU A 323 -14.32 40.15 -22.73
N VAL A 324 -13.10 39.88 -22.24
CA VAL A 324 -11.85 40.46 -22.73
C VAL A 324 -11.62 40.10 -24.20
N MET A 325 -11.84 38.84 -24.58
CA MET A 325 -11.61 38.36 -25.93
C MET A 325 -12.65 38.91 -26.91
N ARG A 326 -13.93 38.95 -26.53
CA ARG A 326 -15.00 39.58 -27.34
C ARG A 326 -14.75 41.07 -27.55
N ALA A 327 -14.30 41.79 -26.51
CA ALA A 327 -13.94 43.20 -26.60
C ALA A 327 -12.71 43.41 -27.50
N TYR A 328 -11.67 42.57 -27.39
CA TYR A 328 -10.50 42.60 -28.27
C TYR A 328 -10.86 42.35 -29.73
N LEU A 329 -11.59 41.26 -30.03
CA LEU A 329 -11.96 40.92 -31.40
C LEU A 329 -12.86 41.98 -32.06
N THR A 330 -13.70 42.68 -31.27
CA THR A 330 -14.59 43.74 -31.78
C THR A 330 -13.90 45.10 -31.94
N HIS A 331 -13.01 45.50 -31.01
CA HIS A 331 -12.55 46.90 -30.91
C HIS A 331 -11.06 47.14 -31.18
N SER A 332 -10.21 46.11 -31.25
CA SER A 332 -8.75 46.29 -31.41
C SER A 332 -8.29 46.63 -32.83
N GLY A 333 -9.16 46.49 -33.83
CA GLY A 333 -8.79 46.63 -35.25
C GLY A 333 -8.03 45.43 -35.84
N GLN A 334 -7.94 44.30 -35.11
CA GLN A 334 -7.45 43.03 -35.63
C GLN A 334 -8.20 42.57 -36.89
N LYS A 335 -7.55 41.76 -37.74
CA LYS A 335 -8.09 41.31 -39.04
C LYS A 335 -8.14 39.79 -39.20
N ASP A 336 -7.76 39.05 -38.17
CA ASP A 336 -7.62 37.60 -38.19
C ASP A 336 -8.99 36.88 -38.06
N TYR A 337 -9.93 37.49 -37.33
CA TYR A 337 -11.26 36.93 -37.07
C TYR A 337 -12.34 37.98 -37.32
N ALA A 338 -13.26 37.72 -38.25
CA ALA A 338 -14.44 38.57 -38.47
C ALA A 338 -15.55 38.34 -37.43
N ASP A 339 -15.50 37.22 -36.70
CA ASP A 339 -16.52 36.79 -35.75
C ASP A 339 -16.05 37.01 -34.31
N LYS A 340 -16.69 37.95 -33.61
CA LYS A 340 -16.38 38.30 -32.21
C LYS A 340 -16.57 37.17 -31.20
N ASP A 341 -17.29 36.10 -31.59
CA ASP A 341 -17.59 34.91 -30.77
C ASP A 341 -16.92 33.64 -31.34
N HIS A 342 -15.91 33.79 -32.21
CA HIS A 342 -15.16 32.68 -32.83
C HIS A 342 -14.64 31.66 -31.81
N PHE A 343 -14.13 32.13 -30.68
CA PHE A 343 -13.59 31.31 -29.59
C PHE A 343 -14.63 30.42 -28.88
N LEU A 344 -15.93 30.60 -29.16
CA LEU A 344 -17.01 29.69 -28.71
C LEU A 344 -17.49 28.76 -29.84
N LYS A 345 -17.04 28.98 -31.08
CA LYS A 345 -17.51 28.29 -32.30
C LYS A 345 -16.55 27.20 -32.75
N ASP A 346 -15.23 27.42 -32.69
CA ASP A 346 -14.23 26.34 -32.67
C ASP A 346 -13.60 26.23 -31.26
N ASP A 347 -13.74 25.06 -30.64
CA ASP A 347 -13.23 24.80 -29.29
C ASP A 347 -11.69 24.78 -29.23
N GLY A 348 -11.02 24.40 -30.32
CA GLY A 348 -9.57 24.27 -30.39
C GLY A 348 -8.88 25.62 -30.52
N ASP A 349 -9.40 26.49 -31.39
CA ASP A 349 -8.93 27.88 -31.49
C ASP A 349 -9.18 28.62 -30.17
N GLY A 350 -10.37 28.46 -29.59
CA GLY A 350 -10.73 29.05 -28.29
C GLY A 350 -9.81 28.61 -27.14
N GLU A 351 -9.48 27.32 -27.04
CA GLU A 351 -8.57 26.80 -26.02
C GLU A 351 -7.14 27.37 -26.15
N MET A 352 -6.65 27.56 -27.38
CA MET A 352 -5.36 28.22 -27.63
C MET A 352 -5.38 29.72 -27.30
N MET A 353 -6.51 30.39 -27.56
CA MET A 353 -6.73 31.79 -27.17
C MET A 353 -6.76 31.95 -25.64
N VAL A 354 -7.37 31.01 -24.90
CA VAL A 354 -7.29 30.97 -23.42
C VAL A 354 -5.84 30.81 -22.96
N ALA A 355 -5.07 29.88 -23.56
CA ALA A 355 -3.66 29.68 -23.20
C ALA A 355 -2.80 30.94 -23.42
N GLY A 356 -3.01 31.64 -24.54
CA GLY A 356 -2.36 32.92 -24.83
C GLY A 356 -2.78 34.05 -23.89
N TRP A 357 -4.07 34.12 -23.54
CA TRP A 357 -4.59 35.10 -22.58
C TRP A 357 -4.00 34.89 -21.18
N ILE A 358 -3.97 33.66 -20.67
CA ILE A 358 -3.32 33.31 -19.40
C ILE A 358 -1.84 33.77 -19.41
N ALA A 359 -1.13 33.63 -20.53
CA ALA A 359 0.24 34.12 -20.63
C ALA A 359 0.36 35.65 -20.54
N GLY A 360 -0.61 36.41 -21.08
CA GLY A 360 -0.68 37.86 -20.92
C GLY A 360 -1.02 38.28 -19.48
N GLU A 361 -1.94 37.58 -18.81
CA GLU A 361 -2.32 37.85 -17.42
C GLU A 361 -1.13 37.60 -16.47
N VAL A 362 -0.44 36.47 -16.63
CA VAL A 362 0.72 36.09 -15.83
C VAL A 362 1.93 36.98 -16.12
N LEU A 363 2.14 37.41 -17.37
CA LEU A 363 3.17 38.42 -17.69
C LEU A 363 2.83 39.77 -17.03
N SER A 364 1.55 40.17 -17.03
CA SER A 364 1.11 41.42 -16.40
C SER A 364 1.39 41.43 -14.89
N GLN A 365 1.19 40.29 -14.21
CA GLN A 365 1.61 40.10 -12.81
C GLN A 365 3.14 40.11 -12.66
N ALA A 366 3.87 39.45 -13.57
CA ALA A 366 5.33 39.36 -13.52
C ALA A 366 6.04 40.72 -13.66
N LEU A 367 5.51 41.62 -14.51
CA LEU A 367 6.04 42.96 -14.77
C LEU A 367 5.63 44.03 -13.75
N GLY A 368 4.78 43.70 -12.76
CA GLY A 368 4.10 44.65 -11.86
C GLY A 368 4.97 45.47 -10.89
N SER A 369 6.29 45.56 -11.06
CA SER A 369 7.17 46.40 -10.24
C SER A 369 8.30 47.02 -11.06
N ARG A 370 8.47 48.34 -10.93
CA ARG A 370 9.55 49.13 -11.56
C ARG A 370 10.95 48.62 -11.21
N GLU A 371 11.14 48.05 -10.01
CA GLU A 371 12.42 47.47 -9.58
C GLU A 371 12.75 46.13 -10.26
N TRP A 372 11.75 45.37 -10.70
CA TRP A 372 11.98 44.13 -11.44
C TRP A 372 12.28 44.42 -12.90
N VAL A 373 11.54 45.36 -13.52
CA VAL A 373 11.71 45.71 -14.93
C VAL A 373 12.82 46.73 -15.21
N LYS A 374 13.71 47.00 -14.24
CA LYS A 374 14.78 48.01 -14.40
C LYS A 374 15.86 47.63 -15.40
N ASP A 375 16.11 46.33 -15.56
CA ASP A 375 16.98 45.71 -16.56
C ASP A 375 16.57 44.23 -16.77
N ARG A 376 17.02 43.62 -17.87
CA ARG A 376 16.68 42.23 -18.25
C ARG A 376 16.98 41.21 -17.14
N LYS A 377 18.14 41.34 -16.50
CA LYS A 377 18.65 40.41 -15.49
C LYS A 377 17.88 40.53 -14.18
N SER A 378 17.52 41.76 -13.78
CA SER A 378 16.60 42.02 -12.67
C SER A 378 15.23 41.38 -12.91
N PHE A 379 14.70 41.43 -14.14
CA PHE A 379 13.43 40.80 -14.48
C PHE A 379 13.53 39.27 -14.45
N LEU A 380 14.54 38.70 -15.13
CA LEU A 380 14.81 37.26 -15.16
C LEU A 380 14.97 36.68 -13.75
N ALA A 381 15.71 37.37 -12.87
CA ALA A 381 15.84 36.98 -11.47
C ALA A 381 14.52 37.10 -10.69
N SER A 382 13.70 38.13 -10.98
CA SER A 382 12.45 38.37 -10.26
C SER A 382 11.43 37.22 -10.41
N LEU A 383 11.38 36.59 -11.59
CA LEU A 383 10.48 35.47 -11.92
C LEU A 383 10.64 34.29 -10.93
N TYR A 384 11.86 34.07 -10.45
CA TYR A 384 12.25 32.92 -9.64
C TYR A 384 12.36 33.23 -8.14
N ASN A 385 11.83 34.36 -7.69
CA ASN A 385 11.81 34.74 -6.28
C ASN A 385 10.58 34.15 -5.54
N GLN A 386 10.51 32.81 -5.47
CA GLN A 386 9.48 32.03 -4.75
C GLN A 386 8.04 32.52 -5.00
N ARG A 387 7.56 32.40 -6.25
CA ARG A 387 6.26 32.94 -6.68
C ARG A 387 5.24 31.84 -6.95
N ARG A 388 4.02 32.02 -6.45
CA ARG A 388 2.82 31.37 -6.98
C ARG A 388 2.14 32.31 -7.97
N TYR A 389 1.75 31.80 -9.14
CA TYR A 389 0.88 32.54 -10.06
C TYR A 389 -0.51 31.91 -10.11
N MET A 390 -1.52 32.78 -10.19
CA MET A 390 -2.94 32.42 -10.24
C MET A 390 -3.66 33.45 -11.13
N VAL A 391 -4.55 32.98 -11.99
CA VAL A 391 -5.44 33.82 -12.79
C VAL A 391 -6.84 33.54 -12.29
N ASP A 392 -7.32 34.41 -11.40
CA ASP A 392 -8.59 34.29 -10.68
C ASP A 392 -8.69 32.98 -9.88
N ASP A 393 -9.40 31.98 -10.41
CA ASP A 393 -9.56 30.65 -9.84
C ASP A 393 -8.66 29.57 -10.48
N ILE A 394 -7.92 29.90 -11.54
CA ILE A 394 -6.97 29.01 -12.20
C ILE A 394 -5.58 29.16 -11.56
N VAL A 395 -5.17 28.17 -10.75
CA VAL A 395 -3.81 28.08 -10.21
C VAL A 395 -2.83 27.65 -11.29
N ILE A 396 -1.84 28.50 -11.59
CA ILE A 396 -0.79 28.20 -12.58
C ILE A 396 0.33 27.37 -11.95
N GLY A 397 0.73 27.68 -10.72
CA GLY A 397 1.72 26.90 -9.96
C GLY A 397 2.84 27.74 -9.35
N ASP A 398 3.81 27.03 -8.77
CA ASP A 398 4.91 27.59 -7.99
C ASP A 398 6.25 27.54 -8.74
N TYR A 399 6.98 28.66 -8.69
CA TYR A 399 8.22 28.91 -9.41
C TYR A 399 9.31 29.40 -8.46
N GLY A 400 10.55 28.97 -8.67
CA GLY A 400 11.65 29.45 -7.86
C GLY A 400 13.04 28.95 -8.27
N GLY A 401 14.06 29.70 -7.87
CA GLY A 401 15.43 29.54 -8.35
C GLY A 401 16.27 28.54 -7.54
N GLU A 402 17.58 28.79 -7.48
CA GLU A 402 18.50 28.08 -6.60
C GLU A 402 18.09 28.26 -5.13
N CYS A 403 18.10 27.17 -4.35
CA CYS A 403 17.67 27.17 -2.96
C CYS A 403 18.61 26.33 -2.09
N LYS A 404 18.53 26.51 -0.76
CA LYS A 404 19.23 25.63 0.20
C LYS A 404 18.35 24.42 0.51
N ALA A 405 18.97 23.26 0.74
CA ALA A 405 18.25 22.01 1.01
C ALA A 405 17.20 22.11 2.14
N GLY A 406 17.48 22.88 3.20
CA GLY A 406 16.52 23.14 4.28
C GLY A 406 15.23 23.84 3.83
N ALA A 407 15.31 24.75 2.85
CA ALA A 407 14.14 25.41 2.27
C ALA A 407 13.37 24.45 1.34
N ALA A 408 14.08 23.64 0.54
CA ALA A 408 13.46 22.57 -0.26
C ALA A 408 12.65 21.61 0.62
N SER A 409 13.21 21.16 1.74
CA SER A 409 12.52 20.28 2.71
C SER A 409 11.36 20.95 3.45
N GLN A 410 11.15 22.26 3.27
CA GLN A 410 10.02 23.03 3.82
C GLN A 410 9.04 23.49 2.72
N GLY A 411 9.16 22.96 1.51
CA GLY A 411 8.21 23.21 0.40
C GLY A 411 8.54 24.43 -0.47
N ALA A 412 9.76 24.98 -0.40
CA ALA A 412 10.18 26.01 -1.36
C ALA A 412 10.29 25.42 -2.77
N ALA A 413 9.80 26.15 -3.78
CA ALA A 413 9.93 25.77 -5.19
C ALA A 413 11.39 25.97 -5.62
N CYS A 414 12.14 24.88 -5.77
CA CYS A 414 13.57 24.94 -6.07
C CYS A 414 13.84 24.50 -7.50
N ARG A 415 14.57 25.32 -8.26
CA ARG A 415 14.88 25.10 -9.69
C ARG A 415 13.63 24.80 -10.52
N CYS A 416 12.54 25.52 -10.24
CA CYS A 416 11.26 25.28 -10.90
C CYS A 416 10.86 26.40 -11.86
N ASN A 417 10.70 26.01 -13.12
CA ASN A 417 10.25 26.82 -14.25
C ASN A 417 8.98 26.26 -14.94
N GLN A 418 8.29 25.31 -14.31
CA GLN A 418 7.13 24.60 -14.85
C GLN A 418 5.81 25.03 -14.18
N GLY A 419 4.91 25.61 -14.97
CA GLY A 419 3.53 25.92 -14.63
C GLY A 419 2.50 25.00 -15.28
N GLY A 420 1.23 25.32 -15.03
CA GLY A 420 0.07 24.57 -15.51
C GLY A 420 -0.03 23.22 -14.82
N ARG A 421 -0.62 23.16 -13.62
CA ARG A 421 -0.65 21.91 -12.84
C ARG A 421 -1.86 21.01 -13.14
N THR A 422 -2.77 21.42 -14.03
CA THR A 422 -3.93 20.62 -14.44
C THR A 422 -3.87 20.22 -15.91
N VAL A 423 -4.11 18.93 -16.17
CA VAL A 423 -4.36 18.37 -17.51
C VAL A 423 -5.80 17.88 -17.57
N TYR A 424 -6.53 18.31 -18.59
CA TYR A 424 -7.90 17.91 -18.88
C TYR A 424 -7.91 16.92 -20.04
N ILE A 425 -8.61 15.78 -19.95
CA ILE A 425 -8.89 14.93 -21.13
C ILE A 425 -10.23 15.37 -21.75
N LYS A 426 -10.27 15.52 -23.08
CA LYS A 426 -11.45 15.86 -23.87
C LYS A 426 -11.69 14.77 -24.92
N LYS A 427 -12.95 14.47 -25.18
CA LYS A 427 -13.43 13.63 -26.29
C LYS A 427 -14.16 14.52 -27.30
N PHE A 428 -13.99 14.29 -28.60
CA PHE A 428 -14.67 15.07 -29.64
C PHE A 428 -15.95 14.37 -30.09
N VAL A 429 -17.07 15.08 -29.98
CA VAL A 429 -18.42 14.62 -30.33
C VAL A 429 -18.94 15.34 -31.57
N GLU A 430 -20.23 15.23 -31.87
CA GLU A 430 -20.88 15.76 -33.08
C GLU A 430 -20.45 17.21 -33.41
N SER A 431 -20.35 17.51 -34.71
CA SER A 431 -19.81 18.78 -35.23
C SER A 431 -18.38 19.09 -34.75
N PHE A 432 -17.59 18.07 -34.41
CA PHE A 432 -16.22 18.18 -33.92
C PHE A 432 -16.08 19.06 -32.67
N ARG A 433 -17.09 19.07 -31.78
CA ARG A 433 -17.06 19.84 -30.53
C ARG A 433 -16.35 19.07 -29.42
N ALA A 434 -15.52 19.75 -28.64
CA ALA A 434 -14.84 19.19 -27.49
C ALA A 434 -15.80 19.09 -26.30
N VAL A 435 -15.83 17.94 -25.64
CA VAL A 435 -16.49 17.73 -24.34
C VAL A 435 -15.47 17.08 -23.41
N TYR A 436 -15.40 17.50 -22.15
CA TYR A 436 -14.52 16.83 -21.19
C TYR A 436 -14.89 15.35 -21.05
N ALA A 437 -13.89 14.49 -20.89
CA ALA A 437 -14.11 13.10 -20.60
C ALA A 437 -14.34 12.91 -19.09
N ASP A 438 -15.32 12.08 -18.74
CA ASP A 438 -15.65 11.74 -17.37
C ASP A 438 -14.43 11.08 -16.69
N TRP A 439 -14.04 11.55 -15.51
CA TRP A 439 -12.81 11.13 -14.81
C TRP A 439 -11.50 11.47 -15.56
N GLY A 440 -11.56 12.39 -16.53
CA GLY A 440 -10.43 12.75 -17.39
C GLY A 440 -9.38 13.70 -16.80
N THR A 441 -9.64 14.37 -15.67
CA THR A 441 -8.74 15.40 -15.14
C THR A 441 -7.60 14.80 -14.32
N LEU A 442 -6.36 15.24 -14.57
CA LEU A 442 -5.16 14.94 -13.79
C LEU A 442 -4.59 16.24 -13.20
N VAL A 443 -4.29 16.26 -11.91
CA VAL A 443 -3.62 17.39 -11.24
C VAL A 443 -2.26 16.95 -10.71
N VAL A 444 -1.22 17.69 -11.05
CA VAL A 444 0.15 17.55 -10.55
C VAL A 444 0.27 18.29 -9.21
N PRO A 445 0.82 17.67 -8.15
CA PRO A 445 1.01 18.35 -6.86
C PRO A 445 1.87 19.62 -7.00
N LEU A 446 1.55 20.66 -6.22
CA LEU A 446 2.31 21.91 -6.26
C LEU A 446 3.79 21.73 -5.83
N SER A 447 4.05 20.78 -4.94
CA SER A 447 5.39 20.38 -4.49
C SER A 447 6.26 19.74 -5.58
N GLU A 448 5.65 19.14 -6.61
CA GLU A 448 6.37 18.52 -7.72
C GLU A 448 6.53 19.53 -8.85
N CYS A 449 7.78 19.81 -9.25
CA CYS A 449 8.01 20.68 -10.40
C CYS A 449 7.85 19.94 -11.73
N GLU A 450 8.37 18.71 -11.83
CA GLU A 450 8.29 17.88 -13.04
C GLU A 450 7.37 16.67 -12.83
N ALA A 451 6.48 16.44 -13.78
CA ALA A 451 5.69 15.23 -13.90
C ALA A 451 6.50 14.00 -14.35
N SER A 452 7.74 14.20 -14.82
CA SER A 452 8.67 13.16 -15.27
C SER A 452 8.96 12.08 -14.20
N GLY A 453 8.92 12.48 -12.92
CA GLY A 453 9.11 11.64 -11.74
C GLY A 453 7.85 11.03 -11.13
N LEU A 454 6.65 11.40 -11.59
CA LEU A 454 5.39 10.95 -10.99
C LEU A 454 5.16 9.45 -11.23
N MET A 455 5.02 8.70 -10.13
CA MET A 455 4.49 7.34 -10.17
C MET A 455 2.96 7.38 -10.29
N LEU A 456 2.45 7.14 -11.50
CA LEU A 456 1.05 6.75 -11.68
C LEU A 456 0.80 5.45 -10.88
N ARG A 457 -0.36 5.27 -10.24
CA ARG A 457 -0.75 4.00 -9.59
C ARG A 457 -1.45 3.03 -10.55
N GLY A 458 -1.59 1.77 -10.15
CA GLY A 458 -2.48 0.83 -10.84
C GLY A 458 -3.95 1.18 -10.57
N THR A 459 -4.83 0.84 -11.52
CA THR A 459 -6.28 0.93 -11.33
C THR A 459 -6.88 -0.47 -11.41
N LEU A 460 -7.70 -0.82 -10.43
CA LEU A 460 -8.51 -2.03 -10.38
C LEU A 460 -9.83 -1.79 -11.12
N ASN A 461 -10.10 -2.57 -12.16
CA ASN A 461 -11.19 -2.32 -13.11
C ASN A 461 -12.41 -3.19 -12.80
N GLY A 462 -13.29 -2.66 -11.96
CA GLY A 462 -14.53 -3.32 -11.55
C GLY A 462 -15.63 -3.27 -12.60
N VAL A 463 -16.49 -4.29 -12.63
CA VAL A 463 -17.80 -4.23 -13.28
C VAL A 463 -18.92 -4.57 -12.31
N GLY A 464 -20.13 -4.08 -12.59
CA GLY A 464 -21.34 -4.45 -11.86
C GLY A 464 -22.52 -4.60 -12.82
N PHE A 465 -23.53 -5.38 -12.45
CA PHE A 465 -24.61 -5.76 -13.37
C PHE A 465 -25.96 -5.13 -12.98
N MET A 466 -26.60 -4.51 -13.95
CA MET A 466 -28.01 -4.12 -13.90
C MET A 466 -28.82 -5.20 -14.63
N LEU A 467 -29.43 -6.11 -13.86
CA LEU A 467 -30.29 -7.17 -14.37
C LEU A 467 -31.67 -6.58 -14.70
N VAL A 468 -31.90 -6.26 -15.98
CA VAL A 468 -33.06 -5.47 -16.44
C VAL A 468 -34.39 -6.24 -16.37
N ASP A 469 -34.31 -7.56 -16.30
CA ASP A 469 -35.42 -8.50 -16.13
C ASP A 469 -35.84 -8.68 -14.66
N ILE A 470 -35.15 -8.04 -13.71
CA ILE A 470 -35.44 -8.11 -12.27
C ILE A 470 -35.68 -6.70 -11.72
N PRO A 471 -36.92 -6.17 -11.72
CA PRO A 471 -37.19 -4.75 -11.48
C PRO A 471 -36.57 -4.13 -10.21
N PRO A 472 -36.54 -4.82 -9.04
CA PRO A 472 -35.89 -4.29 -7.83
C PRO A 472 -34.38 -4.01 -7.95
N VAL A 473 -33.66 -4.67 -8.86
CA VAL A 473 -32.19 -4.54 -9.00
C VAL A 473 -31.76 -3.12 -9.34
N SER A 474 -32.61 -2.35 -10.05
CA SER A 474 -32.41 -0.93 -10.32
C SER A 474 -32.18 -0.10 -9.04
N LYS A 475 -32.92 -0.39 -7.97
CA LYS A 475 -32.79 0.26 -6.66
C LYS A 475 -31.59 -0.25 -5.87
N VAL A 476 -31.37 -1.57 -5.85
CA VAL A 476 -30.21 -2.21 -5.21
C VAL A 476 -28.90 -1.62 -5.74
N ILE A 477 -28.77 -1.50 -7.06
CA ILE A 477 -27.60 -0.88 -7.70
C ILE A 477 -27.47 0.62 -7.38
N SER A 478 -28.57 1.34 -7.20
CA SER A 478 -28.55 2.74 -6.75
C SER A 478 -27.98 2.87 -5.33
N GLU A 479 -28.39 2.01 -4.40
CA GLU A 479 -27.91 2.01 -3.02
C GLU A 479 -26.42 1.60 -2.93
N LEU A 480 -26.03 0.52 -3.61
CA LEU A 480 -24.63 0.11 -3.71
C LEU A 480 -23.74 1.23 -4.29
N ARG A 481 -24.19 1.93 -5.34
CA ARG A 481 -23.43 3.06 -5.93
C ARG A 481 -23.20 4.20 -4.95
N LYS A 482 -24.16 4.55 -4.09
CA LYS A 482 -24.00 5.59 -3.06
C LYS A 482 -22.87 5.22 -2.10
N GLY A 483 -22.84 3.96 -1.66
CA GLY A 483 -21.76 3.41 -0.84
C GLY A 483 -20.39 3.50 -1.50
N PHE A 484 -20.29 3.02 -2.75
CA PHE A 484 -19.05 3.05 -3.54
C PHE A 484 -18.44 4.45 -3.69
N TYR A 485 -19.24 5.46 -4.09
CA TYR A 485 -18.72 6.82 -4.23
C TYR A 485 -18.37 7.45 -2.88
N GLY A 486 -19.16 7.20 -1.82
CA GLY A 486 -18.81 7.62 -0.47
C GLY A 486 -17.49 7.03 0.02
N GLY A 487 -17.23 5.75 -0.27
CA GLY A 487 -15.99 5.06 0.13
C GLY A 487 -14.74 5.66 -0.51
N ARG A 488 -14.85 6.11 -1.77
CA ARG A 488 -13.78 6.82 -2.50
C ARG A 488 -13.51 8.21 -1.94
N MET A 489 -14.55 9.00 -1.64
CA MET A 489 -14.41 10.42 -1.24
C MET A 489 -13.70 10.67 0.10
N VAL A 490 -13.54 9.63 0.94
CA VAL A 490 -12.81 9.73 2.23
C VAL A 490 -11.28 9.60 2.06
N HIS A 491 -10.78 9.30 0.86
CA HIS A 491 -9.35 9.44 0.55
C HIS A 491 -9.04 10.83 -0.06
N ASN A 492 -7.95 11.45 0.38
CA ASN A 492 -7.60 12.86 0.12
C ASN A 492 -7.80 13.31 -1.35
N ALA A 493 -8.72 14.25 -1.57
CA ALA A 493 -9.16 14.76 -2.88
C ALA A 493 -8.13 15.65 -3.63
N PHE A 494 -6.85 15.61 -3.27
CA PHE A 494 -5.79 16.50 -3.77
C PHE A 494 -4.57 15.78 -4.38
N LEU A 495 -4.65 14.47 -4.58
CA LEU A 495 -3.58 13.67 -5.19
C LEU A 495 -4.10 12.82 -6.36
N ILE A 496 -3.17 12.27 -7.14
CA ILE A 496 -3.36 11.46 -8.37
C ILE A 496 -4.09 10.12 -8.09
N THR A 497 -4.57 9.90 -6.88
CA THR A 497 -5.05 8.64 -6.30
C THR A 497 -6.57 8.46 -6.34
N SER A 498 -7.35 9.37 -6.95
CA SER A 498 -8.82 9.25 -6.98
C SER A 498 -9.31 7.95 -7.61
N ASP A 499 -8.58 7.44 -8.62
CA ASP A 499 -9.03 6.40 -9.55
C ASP A 499 -8.27 5.07 -9.37
N GLU A 500 -7.87 4.73 -8.15
CA GLU A 500 -7.34 3.39 -7.83
C GLU A 500 -8.39 2.29 -8.09
N VAL A 501 -9.69 2.62 -7.97
CA VAL A 501 -10.80 1.74 -8.34
C VAL A 501 -11.67 2.44 -9.38
N SER A 502 -11.89 1.79 -10.53
CA SER A 502 -12.88 2.19 -11.53
C SER A 502 -14.03 1.18 -11.56
N MET A 503 -15.26 1.62 -11.85
CA MET A 503 -16.45 0.75 -11.88
C MET A 503 -17.30 1.05 -13.12
N GLN A 504 -17.52 0.05 -13.99
CA GLN A 504 -18.41 0.15 -15.15
C GLN A 504 -19.68 -0.67 -14.90
N LEU A 505 -20.85 -0.08 -15.11
CA LEU A 505 -22.12 -0.81 -15.06
C LEU A 505 -22.40 -1.47 -16.43
N ILE A 506 -22.89 -2.71 -16.41
CA ILE A 506 -23.29 -3.50 -17.58
C ILE A 506 -24.78 -3.81 -17.43
N SER A 507 -25.58 -3.52 -18.45
CA SER A 507 -27.00 -3.94 -18.50
C SER A 507 -27.10 -5.29 -19.20
N SER A 508 -27.75 -6.26 -18.57
CA SER A 508 -28.02 -7.59 -19.15
C SER A 508 -29.27 -8.20 -18.52
N THR A 509 -29.67 -9.40 -18.94
CA THR A 509 -30.67 -10.22 -18.23
C THR A 509 -29.99 -11.15 -17.23
N ARG A 510 -30.73 -11.74 -16.29
CA ARG A 510 -30.23 -12.77 -15.35
C ARG A 510 -29.46 -13.88 -16.07
N ASN A 511 -30.02 -14.37 -17.17
CA ASN A 511 -29.46 -15.49 -17.93
C ASN A 511 -28.32 -15.06 -18.88
N GLY A 512 -28.35 -13.82 -19.39
CA GLY A 512 -27.30 -13.26 -20.25
C GLY A 512 -26.13 -12.59 -19.51
N ALA A 513 -26.21 -12.45 -18.17
CA ALA A 513 -25.15 -11.82 -17.38
C ALA A 513 -23.79 -12.57 -17.44
N PRO A 514 -23.72 -13.91 -17.45
CA PRO A 514 -22.45 -14.62 -17.60
C PRO A 514 -21.77 -14.36 -18.94
N ASP A 515 -22.52 -14.42 -20.04
CA ASP A 515 -21.94 -14.21 -21.37
C ASP A 515 -21.54 -12.75 -21.58
N ALA A 516 -22.34 -11.79 -21.11
CA ALA A 516 -21.98 -10.37 -21.12
C ALA A 516 -20.73 -10.05 -20.27
N LEU A 517 -20.48 -10.80 -19.18
CA LEU A 517 -19.23 -10.70 -18.42
C LEU A 517 -18.04 -11.22 -19.24
N ARG A 518 -18.19 -12.40 -19.87
CA ARG A 518 -17.16 -13.01 -20.74
C ARG A 518 -16.80 -12.10 -21.92
N GLU A 519 -17.79 -11.62 -22.66
CA GLU A 519 -17.60 -10.66 -23.76
C GLU A 519 -16.88 -9.38 -23.29
N THR A 520 -17.24 -8.86 -22.12
CA THR A 520 -16.57 -7.68 -21.54
C THR A 520 -15.13 -7.98 -21.14
N MET A 521 -14.84 -9.17 -20.60
CA MET A 521 -13.48 -9.60 -20.27
C MET A 521 -12.63 -9.83 -21.52
N GLU A 522 -13.21 -10.32 -22.62
CA GLU A 522 -12.50 -10.47 -23.90
C GLU A 522 -12.22 -9.10 -24.56
N ALA A 523 -13.18 -8.18 -24.50
CA ALA A 523 -13.05 -6.84 -25.09
C ALA A 523 -12.17 -5.88 -24.26
N LYS A 524 -12.26 -5.93 -22.93
CA LYS A 524 -11.66 -4.95 -22.00
C LYS A 524 -10.91 -5.61 -20.85
N ARG A 525 -10.16 -4.81 -20.09
CA ARG A 525 -9.63 -5.20 -18.78
C ARG A 525 -10.76 -5.14 -17.74
N VAL A 526 -10.95 -6.26 -17.04
CA VAL A 526 -11.81 -6.39 -15.87
C VAL A 526 -11.00 -7.14 -14.83
N ASP A 527 -10.92 -6.60 -13.63
CA ASP A 527 -10.17 -7.20 -12.52
C ASP A 527 -11.11 -7.74 -11.42
N PHE A 528 -12.32 -7.19 -11.29
CA PHE A 528 -13.32 -7.72 -10.37
C PHE A 528 -14.77 -7.44 -10.83
N VAL A 529 -15.71 -8.16 -10.22
CA VAL A 529 -17.15 -7.90 -10.22
C VAL A 529 -17.58 -7.51 -8.81
N GLY A 530 -18.47 -6.52 -8.69
CA GLY A 530 -19.03 -6.09 -7.41
C GLY A 530 -20.54 -5.83 -7.48
N GLY A 531 -21.24 -6.13 -6.39
CA GLY A 531 -22.69 -6.00 -6.29
C GLY A 531 -23.45 -7.22 -6.79
N VAL A 532 -24.53 -7.02 -7.54
CA VAL A 532 -25.46 -8.08 -7.95
C VAL A 532 -24.81 -9.02 -8.99
N VAL A 533 -24.88 -10.32 -8.72
CA VAL A 533 -24.33 -11.39 -9.58
C VAL A 533 -25.25 -12.62 -9.65
N THR A 534 -24.95 -13.56 -10.53
CA THR A 534 -25.59 -14.89 -10.60
C THR A 534 -24.57 -16.00 -10.33
N GLU A 535 -25.03 -17.17 -9.89
CA GLU A 535 -24.16 -18.32 -9.55
C GLU A 535 -23.23 -18.71 -10.70
N ALA A 536 -23.72 -18.66 -11.95
CA ALA A 536 -22.94 -18.95 -13.16
C ALA A 536 -21.85 -17.92 -13.49
N MET A 537 -21.85 -16.75 -12.86
CA MET A 537 -20.73 -15.80 -12.96
C MET A 537 -19.58 -16.17 -12.01
N LEU A 538 -19.89 -16.71 -10.83
CA LEU A 538 -18.88 -16.98 -9.78
C LEU A 538 -17.82 -18.02 -10.20
N GLU A 539 -18.14 -18.88 -11.18
CA GLU A 539 -17.22 -19.87 -11.76
C GLU A 539 -16.23 -19.29 -12.78
N MET A 540 -16.19 -17.96 -12.99
CA MET A 540 -15.26 -17.35 -13.95
C MET A 540 -13.86 -17.10 -13.39
N GLU A 541 -12.88 -17.76 -13.98
CA GLU A 541 -11.45 -17.51 -13.74
C GLU A 541 -10.99 -16.15 -14.30
N GLY A 542 -9.93 -15.60 -13.71
CA GLY A 542 -9.31 -14.36 -14.17
C GLY A 542 -10.02 -13.06 -13.75
N VAL A 543 -11.10 -13.15 -12.96
CA VAL A 543 -11.83 -12.02 -12.36
C VAL A 543 -12.24 -12.35 -10.92
N ASP A 544 -12.07 -11.41 -10.01
CA ASP A 544 -12.46 -11.56 -8.60
C ASP A 544 -13.93 -11.13 -8.36
N PHE A 545 -14.55 -11.62 -7.29
CA PHE A 545 -15.93 -11.30 -6.88
C PHE A 545 -15.93 -10.79 -5.44
N ILE A 546 -16.11 -9.48 -5.27
CA ILE A 546 -15.96 -8.80 -3.98
C ILE A 546 -17.35 -8.56 -3.37
N ASP A 547 -17.61 -9.24 -2.26
CA ASP A 547 -18.90 -9.30 -1.56
C ASP A 547 -20.12 -9.50 -2.51
N PRO A 548 -20.18 -10.65 -3.21
CA PRO A 548 -21.19 -10.91 -4.23
C PRO A 548 -22.61 -10.93 -3.65
N LEU A 549 -23.49 -10.08 -4.18
CA LEU A 549 -24.89 -10.00 -3.77
C LEU A 549 -25.75 -10.91 -4.64
N LEU A 550 -25.92 -12.17 -4.21
CA LEU A 550 -26.89 -13.09 -4.78
C LEU A 550 -28.32 -12.66 -4.41
N LEU A 551 -29.24 -12.80 -5.36
CA LEU A 551 -30.67 -12.44 -5.20
C LEU A 551 -31.53 -13.60 -4.65
N GLU A 552 -30.91 -14.74 -4.38
CA GLU A 552 -31.51 -15.93 -3.77
C GLU A 552 -30.51 -16.44 -2.72
N PRO A 553 -30.96 -16.89 -1.54
CA PRO A 553 -30.05 -17.47 -0.56
C PRO A 553 -29.46 -18.77 -1.08
N ARG A 554 -28.16 -18.95 -0.85
CA ARG A 554 -27.34 -20.12 -1.19
C ARG A 554 -26.41 -20.46 -0.04
N LEU A 555 -25.99 -21.72 0.04
CA LEU A 555 -24.85 -22.10 0.87
C LEU A 555 -23.55 -21.68 0.17
N ASN A 556 -22.61 -21.15 0.95
CA ASN A 556 -21.32 -20.70 0.46
C ASN A 556 -20.46 -21.90 0.03
N ARG A 557 -19.84 -21.78 -1.15
CA ARG A 557 -18.93 -22.78 -1.70
C ARG A 557 -17.57 -22.13 -1.85
N PHE A 558 -16.51 -22.81 -1.41
CA PHE A 558 -15.16 -22.26 -1.53
C PHE A 558 -14.79 -22.09 -3.00
N ARG A 559 -14.67 -20.83 -3.43
CA ARG A 559 -14.17 -20.40 -4.73
C ARG A 559 -13.10 -19.34 -4.47
N ARG A 560 -11.89 -19.55 -4.98
CA ARG A 560 -10.74 -18.68 -4.65
C ARG A 560 -11.00 -17.23 -5.07
N ASN A 561 -11.47 -17.04 -6.29
CA ASN A 561 -11.85 -15.76 -6.87
C ASN A 561 -13.08 -15.09 -6.20
N VAL A 562 -13.66 -15.64 -5.12
CA VAL A 562 -14.86 -15.06 -4.47
C VAL A 562 -14.56 -14.74 -3.02
N MET A 563 -14.78 -13.49 -2.60
CA MET A 563 -14.44 -12.98 -1.27
C MET A 563 -15.70 -12.44 -0.59
N CYS A 564 -16.30 -13.23 0.29
CA CYS A 564 -17.47 -12.82 1.07
C CYS A 564 -17.01 -11.95 2.25
N LEU A 565 -17.40 -10.68 2.28
CA LEU A 565 -17.04 -9.73 3.34
C LEU A 565 -18.17 -9.61 4.38
N SER A 566 -19.41 -9.73 3.91
CA SER A 566 -20.63 -9.86 4.70
C SER A 566 -20.82 -11.29 5.23
N PRO A 567 -21.64 -11.50 6.29
CA PRO A 567 -21.81 -12.82 6.90
C PRO A 567 -22.43 -13.83 5.94
N THR A 568 -21.80 -14.99 5.77
CA THR A 568 -22.43 -16.08 4.99
C THR A 568 -23.64 -16.65 5.73
N LEU A 569 -24.53 -17.36 5.02
CA LEU A 569 -25.75 -17.92 5.59
C LEU A 569 -25.45 -18.87 6.77
N GLU A 570 -24.37 -19.64 6.66
CA GLU A 570 -23.90 -20.56 7.70
C GLU A 570 -23.40 -19.83 8.94
N GLN A 571 -22.65 -18.73 8.77
CA GLN A 571 -22.22 -17.90 9.89
C GLN A 571 -23.41 -17.25 10.61
N GLN A 572 -24.41 -16.79 9.86
CA GLN A 572 -25.65 -16.24 10.44
C GLN A 572 -26.42 -17.32 11.21
N PHE A 573 -26.63 -18.50 10.64
CA PHE A 573 -27.24 -19.63 11.36
C PHE A 573 -26.48 -20.01 12.63
N PHE A 574 -25.14 -20.01 12.60
CA PHE A 574 -24.31 -20.38 13.75
C PHE A 574 -24.46 -19.39 14.91
N VAL A 575 -24.38 -18.09 14.64
CA VAL A 575 -24.49 -17.03 15.68
C VAL A 575 -25.92 -16.88 16.19
N LEU A 576 -26.94 -17.06 15.33
CA LEU A 576 -28.34 -17.08 15.76
C LEU A 576 -28.67 -18.31 16.62
N ALA A 577 -28.07 -19.46 16.33
CA ALA A 577 -28.18 -20.65 17.18
C ALA A 577 -27.49 -20.47 18.55
N GLU A 578 -26.33 -19.83 18.58
CA GLU A 578 -25.61 -19.47 19.82
C GLU A 578 -26.45 -18.56 20.71
N TYR A 579 -27.07 -17.53 20.12
CA TYR A 579 -28.03 -16.66 20.81
C TYR A 579 -29.23 -17.44 21.37
N LEU A 580 -29.84 -18.34 20.59
CA LEU A 580 -30.99 -19.15 21.04
C LEU A 580 -30.63 -20.15 22.15
N GLY A 581 -29.46 -20.78 22.09
CA GLY A 581 -28.98 -21.68 23.15
C GLY A 581 -28.83 -20.95 24.48
N ASN A 582 -28.29 -19.73 24.46
CA ASN A 582 -28.16 -18.87 25.64
C ASN A 582 -29.49 -18.25 26.11
N ALA A 583 -30.43 -17.96 25.20
CA ALA A 583 -31.65 -17.22 25.52
C ALA A 583 -32.87 -18.09 25.90
N SER A 584 -32.99 -19.30 25.36
CA SER A 584 -34.19 -20.13 25.53
C SER A 584 -33.95 -21.65 25.60
N GLY A 585 -32.84 -22.18 25.08
CA GLY A 585 -32.44 -23.60 25.25
C GLY A 585 -33.47 -24.65 24.80
N GLY A 586 -34.39 -24.28 23.90
CA GLY A 586 -35.59 -25.07 23.58
C GLY A 586 -35.57 -25.69 22.18
N SER A 587 -36.65 -25.46 21.44
CA SER A 587 -36.84 -25.97 20.08
C SER A 587 -37.26 -24.86 19.11
N ALA A 588 -36.59 -24.76 17.97
CA ALA A 588 -36.91 -23.83 16.89
C ALA A 588 -37.54 -24.54 15.69
N HIS A 589 -38.29 -23.80 14.88
CA HIS A 589 -38.83 -24.23 13.60
C HIS A 589 -38.05 -23.56 12.45
N ALA A 590 -38.24 -24.02 11.22
CA ALA A 590 -37.72 -23.34 10.03
C ALA A 590 -38.72 -23.36 8.86
N VAL A 591 -38.73 -22.29 8.08
CA VAL A 591 -39.44 -22.17 6.80
C VAL A 591 -38.44 -21.65 5.76
N ILE A 592 -38.08 -22.50 4.79
CA ILE A 592 -36.97 -22.26 3.87
C ILE A 592 -37.45 -22.41 2.42
N ARG A 593 -37.44 -21.31 1.67
CA ARG A 593 -37.84 -21.24 0.26
C ARG A 593 -36.62 -21.07 -0.64
N SER A 594 -35.96 -22.17 -0.99
CA SER A 594 -34.75 -22.18 -1.84
C SER A 594 -34.58 -23.50 -2.57
N GLY A 595 -33.93 -23.48 -3.74
CA GLY A 595 -33.47 -24.69 -4.43
C GLY A 595 -32.46 -25.53 -3.64
N GLU A 596 -31.89 -24.99 -2.56
CA GLU A 596 -30.98 -25.68 -1.63
C GLU A 596 -31.60 -25.92 -0.24
N ALA A 597 -32.93 -25.76 -0.09
CA ALA A 597 -33.60 -25.71 1.21
C ALA A 597 -33.31 -26.89 2.14
N ALA A 598 -33.20 -28.12 1.60
CA ALA A 598 -32.88 -29.31 2.39
C ALA A 598 -31.45 -29.26 2.98
N ALA A 599 -30.47 -28.72 2.25
CA ALA A 599 -29.11 -28.56 2.73
C ALA A 599 -29.01 -27.43 3.75
N MET A 600 -29.73 -26.33 3.53
CA MET A 600 -29.83 -25.22 4.49
C MET A 600 -30.44 -25.67 5.82
N ALA A 601 -31.53 -26.47 5.78
CA ALA A 601 -32.16 -27.04 6.96
C ALA A 601 -31.20 -27.95 7.75
N ASP A 602 -30.30 -28.67 7.08
CA ASP A 602 -29.31 -29.51 7.74
C ASP A 602 -28.16 -28.71 8.37
N VAL A 603 -27.66 -27.67 7.70
CA VAL A 603 -26.68 -26.75 8.31
C VAL A 603 -27.29 -26.04 9.53
N LEU A 604 -28.53 -25.56 9.42
CA LEU A 604 -29.26 -24.97 10.54
C LEU A 604 -29.46 -25.98 11.69
N ARG A 605 -29.83 -27.23 11.40
CA ARG A 605 -29.91 -28.30 12.40
C ARG A 605 -28.58 -28.49 13.12
N ARG A 606 -27.46 -28.55 12.39
CA ARG A 606 -26.11 -28.68 12.98
C ARG A 606 -25.72 -27.46 13.81
N SER A 607 -26.04 -26.24 13.38
CA SER A 607 -25.87 -25.03 14.19
C SER A 607 -26.64 -25.12 15.51
N LEU A 608 -27.94 -25.43 15.46
CA LEU A 608 -28.81 -25.51 16.64
C LEU A 608 -28.35 -26.58 17.64
N LEU A 609 -28.07 -27.79 17.15
CA LEU A 609 -27.58 -28.91 18.00
C LEU A 609 -26.26 -28.58 18.70
N THR A 610 -25.39 -27.78 18.08
CA THR A 610 -24.10 -27.37 18.68
C THR A 610 -24.28 -26.52 19.93
N PHE A 611 -25.41 -25.82 20.06
CA PHE A 611 -25.77 -24.99 21.22
C PHE A 611 -26.94 -25.57 22.04
N GLY A 612 -27.20 -26.88 21.90
CA GLY A 612 -28.23 -27.60 22.66
C GLY A 612 -29.67 -27.33 22.24
N VAL A 613 -29.90 -26.57 21.16
CA VAL A 613 -31.24 -26.26 20.63
C VAL A 613 -31.65 -27.34 19.63
N SER A 614 -32.92 -27.73 19.66
CA SER A 614 -33.48 -28.71 18.71
C SER A 614 -34.20 -28.03 17.54
N LEU A 615 -34.12 -28.62 16.34
CA LEU A 615 -34.93 -28.20 15.18
C LEU A 615 -36.19 -29.08 15.11
N ALA A 616 -37.31 -28.55 15.60
CA ALA A 616 -38.58 -29.28 15.73
C ALA A 616 -39.23 -29.60 14.37
N SER A 617 -39.19 -28.65 13.43
CA SER A 617 -39.63 -28.86 12.05
C SER A 617 -38.83 -27.98 11.08
N ALA A 618 -38.84 -28.37 9.81
CA ALA A 618 -38.34 -27.56 8.71
C ALA A 618 -39.28 -27.70 7.50
N THR A 619 -40.09 -26.67 7.25
CA THR A 619 -40.94 -26.57 6.07
C THR A 619 -40.08 -26.12 4.90
N LEU A 620 -39.99 -26.95 3.86
CA LEU A 620 -39.21 -26.66 2.65
C LEU A 620 -40.17 -26.27 1.53
N LEU A 621 -39.98 -25.07 0.95
CA LEU A 621 -40.91 -24.45 0.00
C LEU A 621 -40.28 -24.27 -1.39
N ALA A 622 -41.12 -24.35 -2.41
CA ALA A 622 -40.76 -24.08 -3.80
C ALA A 622 -40.81 -22.57 -4.12
N GLY A 623 -40.15 -22.18 -5.22
CA GLY A 623 -40.17 -20.81 -5.71
C GLY A 623 -41.56 -20.40 -6.18
N GLY A 624 -42.29 -19.67 -5.35
CA GLY A 624 -43.66 -19.19 -5.60
C GLY A 624 -44.63 -19.40 -4.42
N ASP A 625 -44.30 -20.31 -3.49
CA ASP A 625 -45.16 -20.61 -2.34
C ASP A 625 -45.24 -19.43 -1.35
N ALA A 626 -46.41 -19.23 -0.74
CA ALA A 626 -46.64 -18.19 0.25
C ALA A 626 -45.95 -18.54 1.59
N LEU A 627 -44.88 -17.81 1.93
CA LEU A 627 -44.04 -18.17 3.08
C LEU A 627 -44.75 -18.02 4.43
N VAL A 628 -45.62 -17.03 4.56
CA VAL A 628 -46.26 -16.66 5.84
C VAL A 628 -47.34 -17.65 6.28
N ASP A 629 -47.98 -18.36 5.36
CA ASP A 629 -48.99 -19.39 5.65
C ASP A 629 -48.41 -20.62 6.39
N HIS A 630 -47.08 -20.70 6.50
CA HIS A 630 -46.32 -21.75 7.18
C HIS A 630 -45.62 -21.29 8.47
N LEU A 631 -45.82 -20.05 8.93
CA LEU A 631 -45.23 -19.57 10.18
C LEU A 631 -46.02 -20.06 11.41
N PRO A 632 -45.36 -20.53 12.48
CA PRO A 632 -46.05 -20.92 13.71
C PRO A 632 -46.64 -19.69 14.44
N VAL A 633 -47.65 -19.93 15.28
CA VAL A 633 -48.30 -18.89 16.10
C VAL A 633 -47.54 -18.57 17.39
N GLU A 634 -46.59 -19.42 17.78
CA GLU A 634 -45.74 -19.24 18.96
C GLU A 634 -44.36 -19.89 18.79
N GLY A 635 -43.40 -19.47 19.60
CA GLY A 635 -42.03 -19.99 19.60
C GLY A 635 -41.11 -19.37 18.55
N ASP A 636 -39.96 -20.00 18.36
CA ASP A 636 -38.89 -19.52 17.47
C ASP A 636 -39.02 -20.12 16.06
N VAL A 637 -38.88 -19.29 15.02
CA VAL A 637 -38.88 -19.72 13.61
C VAL A 637 -37.81 -19.02 12.78
N PHE A 638 -36.99 -19.81 12.07
CA PHE A 638 -36.06 -19.34 11.05
C PHE A 638 -36.76 -19.20 9.69
N VAL A 639 -36.53 -18.10 9.01
CA VAL A 639 -37.14 -17.73 7.73
C VAL A 639 -36.06 -17.36 6.73
N VAL A 640 -36.06 -18.06 5.60
CA VAL A 640 -35.03 -17.96 4.55
C VAL A 640 -35.69 -18.05 3.18
N GLY A 641 -35.28 -17.20 2.24
CA GLY A 641 -35.85 -17.16 0.89
C GLY A 641 -36.95 -16.10 0.75
N LEU A 642 -36.76 -14.91 1.33
CA LEU A 642 -37.72 -13.81 1.31
C LEU A 642 -37.88 -13.19 -0.10
N SER A 643 -39.07 -12.65 -0.36
CA SER A 643 -39.41 -11.95 -1.60
C SER A 643 -40.21 -10.68 -1.32
N ALA A 644 -40.46 -9.88 -2.36
CA ALA A 644 -41.26 -8.66 -2.25
C ALA A 644 -42.67 -8.97 -1.71
N GLY A 645 -43.09 -8.23 -0.68
CA GLY A 645 -44.35 -8.43 0.05
C GLY A 645 -44.24 -9.28 1.31
N ASP A 646 -43.24 -10.18 1.43
CA ASP A 646 -43.11 -11.04 2.62
C ASP A 646 -42.85 -10.23 3.89
N ALA A 647 -42.08 -9.13 3.82
CA ALA A 647 -41.84 -8.24 4.96
C ALA A 647 -43.16 -7.69 5.56
N GLY A 648 -44.11 -7.29 4.70
CA GLY A 648 -45.44 -6.82 5.10
C GLY A 648 -46.41 -7.93 5.52
N ALA A 649 -46.13 -9.19 5.18
CA ALA A 649 -46.86 -10.34 5.68
C ALA A 649 -46.33 -10.80 7.05
N ILE A 650 -45.00 -10.83 7.23
CA ILE A 650 -44.33 -11.10 8.52
C ILE A 650 -44.75 -10.05 9.56
N ALA A 651 -44.77 -8.76 9.22
CA ALA A 651 -45.22 -7.70 10.13
C ALA A 651 -46.62 -7.95 10.68
N ARG A 652 -47.58 -8.30 9.82
CA ARG A 652 -48.94 -8.65 10.23
C ARG A 652 -48.97 -9.91 11.11
N HIS A 653 -48.20 -10.93 10.76
CA HIS A 653 -48.11 -12.17 11.53
C HIS A 653 -47.59 -11.95 12.95
N VAL A 654 -46.44 -11.26 13.12
CA VAL A 654 -45.87 -11.00 14.45
C VAL A 654 -46.70 -10.01 15.27
N ALA A 655 -47.40 -9.07 14.63
CA ALA A 655 -48.33 -8.16 15.32
C ALA A 655 -49.59 -8.89 15.81
N SER A 656 -50.10 -9.88 15.07
CA SER A 656 -51.25 -10.71 15.48
C SER A 656 -50.89 -11.79 16.51
N HIS A 657 -49.65 -12.28 16.50
CA HIS A 657 -49.19 -13.38 17.36
C HIS A 657 -48.08 -12.92 18.30
N GLY A 658 -48.42 -12.62 19.55
CA GLY A 658 -47.46 -12.13 20.55
C GLY A 658 -46.37 -13.14 20.95
N GLY A 659 -46.62 -14.45 20.77
CA GLY A 659 -45.74 -15.52 21.21
C GLY A 659 -44.66 -15.96 20.21
N VAL A 660 -44.67 -15.47 18.96
CA VAL A 660 -43.71 -15.88 17.92
C VAL A 660 -42.52 -14.91 17.80
N ARG A 661 -41.33 -15.44 17.54
CA ARG A 661 -40.10 -14.69 17.21
C ARG A 661 -39.51 -15.23 15.90
N VAL A 662 -39.27 -14.33 14.95
CA VAL A 662 -38.93 -14.63 13.55
C VAL A 662 -37.50 -14.23 13.24
N PHE A 663 -36.68 -15.20 12.84
CA PHE A 663 -35.28 -15.00 12.48
C PHE A 663 -35.11 -14.92 10.97
N VAL A 664 -34.54 -13.83 10.45
CA VAL A 664 -34.36 -13.58 9.01
C VAL A 664 -32.89 -13.41 8.62
N VAL A 665 -32.56 -13.70 7.36
CA VAL A 665 -31.20 -13.52 6.81
C VAL A 665 -30.94 -12.04 6.56
N PHE A 666 -29.79 -11.54 7.01
CA PHE A 666 -29.43 -10.12 6.91
C PHE A 666 -29.35 -9.58 5.48
N LEU A 667 -28.82 -10.37 4.52
CA LEU A 667 -28.77 -9.95 3.12
C LEU A 667 -30.17 -9.84 2.48
N GLU A 668 -31.10 -10.71 2.88
CA GLU A 668 -32.49 -10.65 2.41
C GLU A 668 -33.23 -9.46 3.02
N PHE A 669 -33.02 -9.20 4.32
CA PHE A 669 -33.44 -7.95 4.97
C PHE A 669 -32.83 -6.72 4.28
N ALA A 670 -31.55 -6.75 3.89
CA ALA A 670 -30.89 -5.62 3.24
C ALA A 670 -31.44 -5.34 1.84
N LEU A 671 -31.72 -6.38 1.04
CA LEU A 671 -32.41 -6.29 -0.25
C LEU A 671 -33.83 -5.72 -0.11
N LEU A 672 -34.55 -6.10 0.94
CA LEU A 672 -35.94 -5.69 1.22
C LEU A 672 -36.03 -4.54 2.26
N HIS A 673 -34.93 -3.84 2.55
CA HIS A 673 -34.81 -2.91 3.68
C HIS A 673 -35.96 -1.88 3.74
N ALA A 674 -36.31 -1.29 2.59
CA ALA A 674 -37.38 -0.31 2.51
C ALA A 674 -38.79 -0.89 2.71
N GLU A 675 -39.00 -2.18 2.42
CA GLU A 675 -40.28 -2.86 2.73
C GLU A 675 -40.38 -3.15 4.23
N PHE A 676 -39.30 -3.58 4.87
CA PHE A 676 -39.24 -3.72 6.33
C PHE A 676 -39.46 -2.38 7.05
N VAL A 677 -38.79 -1.31 6.62
CA VAL A 677 -38.99 0.06 7.17
C VAL A 677 -40.41 0.58 6.94
N ALA A 678 -41.07 0.20 5.84
CA ALA A 678 -42.47 0.55 5.59
C ALA A 678 -43.45 -0.27 6.45
N ALA A 679 -43.22 -1.58 6.58
CA ALA A 679 -44.10 -2.52 7.27
C ALA A 679 -44.04 -2.42 8.81
N PHE A 680 -42.88 -2.07 9.36
CA PHE A 680 -42.64 -1.98 10.81
C PHE A 680 -42.55 -0.53 11.31
N ARG A 681 -43.08 0.44 10.55
CA ARG A 681 -43.06 1.88 10.90
C ARG A 681 -43.60 2.18 12.29
N ASP A 682 -44.65 1.46 12.70
CA ASP A 682 -45.32 1.66 13.99
C ASP A 682 -44.68 0.84 15.14
N GLY A 683 -43.52 0.22 14.90
CA GLY A 683 -42.72 -0.53 15.88
C GLY A 683 -43.27 -1.89 16.33
N ALA A 684 -44.57 -2.15 16.12
CA ALA A 684 -45.25 -3.35 16.58
C ALA A 684 -44.58 -4.66 16.10
N GLY A 685 -44.03 -5.43 17.04
CA GLY A 685 -43.38 -6.72 16.75
C GLY A 685 -41.97 -6.61 16.14
N ALA A 686 -41.42 -5.40 15.96
CA ALA A 686 -40.05 -5.21 15.46
C ALA A 686 -38.98 -5.67 16.47
N ASP A 687 -39.34 -5.81 17.74
CA ASP A 687 -38.56 -6.46 18.80
C ASP A 687 -38.39 -7.97 18.58
N ARG A 688 -39.34 -8.61 17.88
CA ARG A 688 -39.40 -10.06 17.65
C ARG A 688 -39.08 -10.50 16.23
N VAL A 689 -38.68 -9.58 15.34
CA VAL A 689 -37.97 -9.92 14.11
C VAL A 689 -36.48 -9.73 14.35
N VAL A 690 -35.66 -10.75 14.07
CA VAL A 690 -34.25 -10.82 14.52
C VAL A 690 -33.34 -11.24 13.37
N PHE A 691 -32.14 -10.67 13.28
CA PHE A 691 -31.11 -11.06 12.30
C PHE A 691 -29.70 -10.92 12.87
N ALA A 692 -28.71 -11.52 12.19
CA ALA A 692 -27.29 -11.42 12.57
C ALA A 692 -26.48 -10.62 11.53
N THR A 693 -25.72 -9.62 11.97
CA THR A 693 -24.92 -8.76 11.08
C THR A 693 -23.56 -8.40 11.67
N SER A 694 -22.54 -8.22 10.82
CA SER A 694 -21.23 -7.68 11.17
C SER A 694 -21.13 -6.17 10.95
N LEU A 695 -22.14 -5.51 10.37
CA LEU A 695 -22.10 -4.08 10.12
C LEU A 695 -22.40 -3.26 11.39
N PRO A 696 -21.75 -2.10 11.60
CA PRO A 696 -22.22 -1.11 12.56
C PRO A 696 -23.51 -0.44 12.07
N HIS A 697 -24.20 0.30 12.94
CA HIS A 697 -25.51 0.85 12.59
C HIS A 697 -25.41 2.02 11.59
N TRP A 698 -25.98 1.86 10.39
CA TRP A 698 -25.84 2.76 9.25
C TRP A 698 -26.41 4.18 9.47
N ASN A 699 -27.32 4.35 10.43
CA ASN A 699 -27.87 5.66 10.81
C ASN A 699 -27.42 6.18 12.20
N ASP A 700 -26.44 5.52 12.84
CA ASP A 700 -25.92 5.99 14.13
C ASP A 700 -24.87 7.09 13.94
N ARG A 701 -25.31 8.35 14.06
CA ARG A 701 -24.42 9.54 14.03
C ARG A 701 -23.58 9.72 15.30
N GLY A 702 -23.95 9.07 16.40
CA GLY A 702 -23.24 9.13 17.68
C GLY A 702 -22.22 8.00 17.88
N SER A 703 -22.08 7.11 16.89
CA SER A 703 -21.45 5.81 17.08
C SER A 703 -20.00 5.86 17.55
N ALA A 704 -19.65 4.91 18.41
CA ALA A 704 -18.25 4.58 18.66
C ALA A 704 -17.54 4.08 17.38
N SER A 705 -18.30 3.44 16.47
CA SER A 705 -17.77 2.96 15.20
C SER A 705 -17.16 4.09 14.37
N GLU A 706 -15.95 3.88 13.85
CA GLU A 706 -15.28 4.83 12.97
C GLU A 706 -15.80 4.71 11.53
N THR A 707 -16.13 3.49 11.11
CA THR A 707 -16.76 3.18 9.82
C THR A 707 -18.13 3.86 9.71
N ALA A 708 -18.99 3.74 10.74
CA ALA A 708 -20.31 4.38 10.73
C ALA A 708 -20.21 5.92 10.69
N ARG A 709 -19.29 6.51 11.46
CA ARG A 709 -19.05 7.97 11.44
C ARG A 709 -18.51 8.46 10.08
N LYS A 710 -17.55 7.76 9.49
CA LYS A 710 -17.03 8.07 8.14
C LYS A 710 -18.10 7.89 7.06
N PHE A 711 -18.92 6.86 7.17
CA PHE A 711 -20.06 6.62 6.29
C PHE A 711 -21.09 7.74 6.36
N ALA A 712 -21.54 8.11 7.57
CA ALA A 712 -22.54 9.16 7.77
C ALA A 712 -22.06 10.56 7.33
N ALA A 713 -20.75 10.80 7.32
CA ALA A 713 -20.12 12.01 6.78
C ALA A 713 -20.04 12.00 5.24
N ALA A 714 -19.78 10.85 4.62
CA ALA A 714 -19.68 10.71 3.17
C ALA A 714 -21.05 10.61 2.48
N VAL A 715 -22.00 9.90 3.09
CA VAL A 715 -23.40 9.78 2.67
C VAL A 715 -24.24 10.70 3.56
N THR A 716 -24.48 11.92 3.08
CA THR A 716 -25.02 13.03 3.87
C THR A 716 -26.55 13.01 4.03
N ARG A 717 -27.26 12.55 3.00
CA ARG A 717 -28.71 12.29 3.01
C ARG A 717 -29.02 11.05 3.85
N GLU A 718 -30.17 11.01 4.49
CA GLU A 718 -30.49 9.98 5.49
C GLU A 718 -31.25 8.80 4.87
N GLU A 719 -32.11 9.10 3.91
CA GLU A 719 -32.74 8.13 3.01
C GLU A 719 -31.76 7.39 2.08
N ASP A 720 -30.51 7.88 2.01
CA ASP A 720 -29.41 7.25 1.27
C ASP A 720 -28.55 6.31 2.16
N ARG A 721 -28.76 6.32 3.49
CA ARG A 721 -28.08 5.45 4.45
C ARG A 721 -28.89 4.17 4.68
N THR A 722 -28.45 3.09 4.05
CA THR A 722 -29.08 1.78 4.06
C THR A 722 -28.02 0.70 4.36
N PRO A 723 -28.40 -0.52 4.78
CA PRO A 723 -27.43 -1.60 4.97
C PRO A 723 -26.61 -1.86 3.70
N LEU A 724 -27.21 -1.81 2.50
CA LEU A 724 -26.52 -2.01 1.23
C LEU A 724 -25.52 -0.89 0.91
N SER A 725 -25.86 0.37 1.18
CA SER A 725 -24.93 1.48 0.94
C SER A 725 -23.79 1.49 1.96
N LEU A 726 -24.00 1.10 3.22
CA LEU A 726 -22.93 0.89 4.19
C LEU A 726 -22.03 -0.30 3.81
N MET A 727 -22.62 -1.43 3.41
CA MET A 727 -21.90 -2.63 2.95
C MET A 727 -20.94 -2.29 1.79
N SER A 728 -21.45 -1.60 0.75
CA SER A 728 -20.63 -1.17 -0.38
C SER A 728 -19.58 -0.13 -0.01
N PHE A 729 -19.88 0.80 0.91
CA PHE A 729 -18.90 1.75 1.45
C PHE A 729 -17.74 1.03 2.14
N ALA A 730 -18.06 0.08 3.02
CA ALA A 730 -17.07 -0.66 3.81
C ALA A 730 -16.21 -1.57 2.91
N ALA A 731 -16.82 -2.29 1.97
CA ALA A 731 -16.12 -3.06 0.94
C ALA A 731 -15.20 -2.19 0.07
N THR A 732 -15.66 -1.00 -0.35
CA THR A 732 -14.84 -0.06 -1.14
C THR A 732 -13.65 0.47 -0.35
N ARG A 733 -13.81 0.72 0.95
CA ARG A 733 -12.69 1.10 1.84
C ARG A 733 -11.72 -0.05 2.09
N LEU A 734 -12.19 -1.30 2.15
CA LEU A 734 -11.32 -2.48 2.17
C LEU A 734 -10.53 -2.63 0.88
N VAL A 735 -11.15 -2.44 -0.28
CA VAL A 735 -10.45 -2.47 -1.59
C VAL A 735 -9.41 -1.35 -1.69
N HIS A 736 -9.69 -0.11 -1.29
CA HIS A 736 -8.64 0.92 -1.21
C HIS A 736 -7.55 0.58 -0.18
N THR A 737 -7.91 -0.05 0.95
CA THR A 737 -6.94 -0.53 1.94
C THR A 737 -6.06 -1.65 1.38
N ALA A 738 -6.55 -2.43 0.41
CA ALA A 738 -5.76 -3.41 -0.35
C ALA A 738 -4.96 -2.78 -1.51
N LEU A 739 -5.47 -1.76 -2.20
CA LEU A 739 -4.82 -1.16 -3.39
C LEU A 739 -3.77 -0.10 -3.07
N SER A 740 -3.99 0.72 -2.04
CA SER A 740 -2.89 1.43 -1.36
C SER A 740 -1.81 0.48 -0.87
N ARG A 741 -2.17 -0.82 -0.79
CA ARG A 741 -1.36 -1.93 -0.36
C ARG A 741 -0.92 -2.91 -1.48
N MET A 742 -0.88 -2.46 -2.73
CA MET A 742 -0.48 -3.30 -3.86
C MET A 742 0.42 -2.52 -4.84
N TYR A 743 1.67 -2.99 -5.07
CA TYR A 743 2.59 -2.36 -6.04
C TYR A 743 2.15 -2.59 -7.51
N ARG A 744 1.44 -3.70 -7.75
CA ARG A 744 0.81 -4.06 -9.03
C ARG A 744 -0.63 -4.46 -8.75
N VAL A 745 -1.51 -4.23 -9.72
CA VAL A 745 -2.95 -4.40 -9.57
C VAL A 745 -3.48 -5.33 -10.65
N SER A 746 -4.12 -6.42 -10.23
CA SER A 746 -4.85 -7.40 -11.03
C SER A 746 -5.79 -8.20 -10.11
N ALA A 747 -6.72 -8.96 -10.69
CA ALA A 747 -7.55 -9.95 -9.98
C ALA A 747 -6.70 -10.89 -9.10
N GLU A 748 -5.80 -11.67 -9.73
CA GLU A 748 -4.91 -12.63 -9.06
C GLU A 748 -4.20 -12.04 -7.83
N GLN A 749 -3.70 -10.80 -7.93
CA GLN A 749 -2.95 -10.15 -6.86
C GLN A 749 -3.85 -9.65 -5.71
N LEU A 750 -5.12 -9.38 -5.99
CA LEU A 750 -6.14 -9.02 -4.99
C LEU A 750 -6.66 -10.27 -4.26
N ALA A 751 -6.95 -11.36 -4.99
CA ALA A 751 -7.20 -12.66 -4.38
C ALA A 751 -6.02 -13.12 -3.51
N ASP A 752 -4.79 -13.04 -4.03
CA ASP A 752 -3.59 -13.33 -3.25
C ASP A 752 -3.48 -12.46 -2.00
N PHE A 753 -3.86 -11.17 -2.09
CA PHE A 753 -3.91 -10.30 -0.91
C PHE A 753 -4.84 -10.89 0.15
N PHE A 754 -6.08 -11.25 -0.17
CA PHE A 754 -6.99 -11.81 0.83
C PHE A 754 -6.52 -13.17 1.40
N TYR A 755 -6.12 -14.15 0.58
CA TYR A 755 -5.76 -15.49 1.10
C TYR A 755 -4.47 -15.57 1.89
N ASN A 756 -3.52 -14.70 1.58
CA ASN A 756 -2.38 -14.55 2.46
C ASN A 756 -2.81 -13.87 3.75
N ASN A 757 -3.55 -12.76 3.65
CA ASN A 757 -3.62 -11.80 4.75
C ASN A 757 -4.76 -12.17 5.70
N VAL A 758 -4.40 -13.10 6.61
CA VAL A 758 -5.24 -13.86 7.56
C VAL A 758 -6.37 -13.05 8.19
N ALA A 759 -6.17 -11.77 8.47
CA ALA A 759 -7.27 -10.81 8.51
C ALA A 759 -6.79 -9.43 8.04
N VAL A 760 -7.75 -8.60 7.63
CA VAL A 760 -7.52 -7.21 7.20
C VAL A 760 -8.43 -6.29 8.00
N ALA A 761 -7.84 -5.42 8.82
CA ALA A 761 -8.57 -4.39 9.56
C ALA A 761 -8.70 -3.10 8.74
N VAL A 762 -9.87 -2.46 8.80
CA VAL A 762 -10.20 -1.20 8.11
C VAL A 762 -11.05 -0.37 9.06
N ASP A 763 -10.55 0.79 9.47
CA ASP A 763 -11.17 1.57 10.54
C ASP A 763 -11.38 0.67 11.79
N ASP A 764 -12.62 0.43 12.23
CA ASP A 764 -12.99 -0.49 13.32
C ASP A 764 -13.52 -1.87 12.86
N MET A 765 -13.61 -2.09 11.54
CA MET A 765 -14.04 -3.35 10.92
C MET A 765 -12.87 -4.31 10.72
N LEU A 766 -13.14 -5.62 10.79
CA LEU A 766 -12.14 -6.68 10.62
C LEU A 766 -12.66 -7.76 9.66
N TYR A 767 -11.91 -8.02 8.60
CA TYR A 767 -12.27 -8.97 7.54
C TYR A 767 -11.33 -10.18 7.51
N GLY A 768 -11.86 -11.37 7.78
CA GLY A 768 -11.15 -12.66 7.75
C GLY A 768 -11.84 -13.74 8.60
N PRO A 769 -11.26 -14.96 8.72
CA PRO A 769 -10.03 -15.39 8.08
C PRO A 769 -10.22 -16.13 6.76
N PHE A 770 -9.56 -15.61 5.72
CA PHE A 770 -9.46 -16.27 4.42
C PHE A 770 -8.36 -17.35 4.44
N ALA A 771 -8.59 -18.50 3.81
CA ALA A 771 -7.66 -19.62 3.69
C ALA A 771 -7.88 -20.34 2.35
N ASP A 772 -6.81 -20.72 1.64
CA ASP A 772 -6.90 -21.26 0.28
C ASP A 772 -6.96 -22.80 0.20
N GLY A 773 -7.09 -23.48 1.34
CA GLY A 773 -7.22 -24.93 1.44
C GLY A 773 -5.91 -25.73 1.53
N ARG A 774 -4.74 -25.07 1.53
CA ARG A 774 -3.43 -25.77 1.62
C ARG A 774 -2.96 -26.11 3.05
N ALA A 775 -3.73 -25.77 4.08
CA ALA A 775 -3.21 -25.67 5.46
C ALA A 775 -4.11 -26.26 6.57
N CYS A 776 -5.04 -27.17 6.25
CA CYS A 776 -5.95 -27.77 7.23
C CYS A 776 -6.04 -29.30 7.09
N PRO A 777 -6.21 -30.05 8.19
CA PRO A 777 -6.48 -31.49 8.14
C PRO A 777 -7.79 -31.79 7.39
N ALA A 778 -7.82 -32.86 6.60
CA ALA A 778 -8.94 -33.23 5.73
C ALA A 778 -10.16 -33.83 6.46
N THR A 779 -10.34 -33.53 7.76
CA THR A 779 -11.25 -34.26 8.66
C THR A 779 -12.46 -33.44 9.16
N GLU A 780 -12.50 -32.12 8.97
CA GLU A 780 -13.69 -31.31 9.34
C GLU A 780 -14.77 -31.35 8.25
N SER A 781 -15.65 -32.36 8.34
CA SER A 781 -16.96 -32.45 7.65
C SER A 781 -17.04 -32.65 6.12
N GLY A 782 -15.92 -32.71 5.39
CA GLY A 782 -15.92 -33.28 4.03
C GLY A 782 -16.35 -32.35 2.88
N ALA A 783 -15.91 -31.09 2.93
CA ALA A 783 -15.75 -30.23 1.74
C ALA A 783 -14.34 -29.62 1.75
N GLY A 784 -13.85 -29.15 0.59
CA GLY A 784 -12.46 -28.69 0.45
C GLY A 784 -12.09 -27.59 1.45
N CYS A 785 -10.94 -27.69 2.13
CA CYS A 785 -10.69 -26.93 3.37
C CYS A 785 -10.39 -25.42 3.19
N GLY A 786 -10.65 -24.86 2.00
CA GLY A 786 -10.62 -23.42 1.79
C GLY A 786 -11.74 -22.70 2.54
N ARG A 787 -11.46 -21.49 3.01
CA ARG A 787 -12.40 -20.58 3.67
C ARG A 787 -12.31 -19.23 2.97
N ASN A 788 -13.41 -18.76 2.39
CA ASN A 788 -13.48 -17.50 1.65
C ASN A 788 -14.45 -16.48 2.29
N TYR A 789 -14.85 -16.73 3.54
CA TYR A 789 -15.70 -15.85 4.32
C TYR A 789 -14.87 -14.98 5.26
N GLY A 790 -15.20 -13.69 5.32
CA GLY A 790 -14.46 -12.66 6.03
C GLY A 790 -15.23 -11.96 7.14
N ALA A 791 -16.53 -12.20 7.33
CA ALA A 791 -17.26 -11.52 8.39
C ALA A 791 -16.81 -11.97 9.79
N THR A 792 -16.27 -11.04 10.57
CA THR A 792 -16.03 -11.19 12.01
C THR A 792 -17.00 -10.31 12.80
N ARG A 793 -17.01 -10.41 14.14
CA ARG A 793 -17.76 -9.50 15.03
C ARG A 793 -19.25 -9.39 14.67
N ILE A 794 -19.85 -10.53 14.35
CA ILE A 794 -21.27 -10.68 14.01
C ILE A 794 -22.08 -10.57 15.32
N SER A 795 -22.98 -9.59 15.37
CA SER A 795 -23.91 -9.34 16.49
C SER A 795 -25.33 -9.69 16.08
N VAL A 796 -26.21 -9.96 17.07
CA VAL A 796 -27.63 -10.27 16.81
C VAL A 796 -28.49 -9.08 17.18
N TRP A 797 -29.28 -8.58 16.23
CA TRP A 797 -30.10 -7.37 16.41
C TRP A 797 -31.59 -7.70 16.28
N PRO A 798 -32.46 -7.02 17.05
CA PRO A 798 -33.86 -6.91 16.71
C PRO A 798 -34.04 -5.93 15.54
N LEU A 799 -35.07 -6.10 14.72
CA LEU A 799 -35.43 -5.14 13.68
C LEU A 799 -35.70 -3.74 14.26
N ALA A 800 -36.19 -3.65 15.49
CA ALA A 800 -36.30 -2.40 16.24
C ALA A 800 -34.99 -1.60 16.30
N ARG A 801 -33.83 -2.27 16.40
CA ARG A 801 -32.49 -1.63 16.38
C ARG A 801 -32.08 -1.14 14.99
N ALA A 802 -32.59 -1.76 13.93
CA ALA A 802 -32.37 -1.31 12.55
C ALA A 802 -33.22 -0.08 12.19
N LEU A 803 -34.26 0.21 13.00
CA LEU A 803 -35.14 1.37 12.88
C LEU A 803 -34.71 2.51 13.82
N ASP A 804 -34.26 2.18 15.04
CA ASP A 804 -33.74 3.13 16.03
C ASP A 804 -32.36 2.69 16.59
N PRO A 805 -31.28 3.45 16.36
CA PRO A 805 -29.94 3.14 16.87
C PRO A 805 -29.85 3.04 18.41
N ALA A 806 -30.80 3.65 19.15
CA ALA A 806 -30.80 3.65 20.60
C ALA A 806 -31.21 2.29 21.22
N VAL A 807 -31.88 1.42 20.47
CA VAL A 807 -32.22 0.06 20.91
C VAL A 807 -30.94 -0.80 20.92
N PRO A 808 -30.59 -1.48 22.03
CA PRO A 808 -29.36 -2.28 22.12
C PRO A 808 -29.40 -3.56 21.27
N GLU A 809 -28.24 -4.17 21.08
CA GLU A 809 -28.12 -5.50 20.47
C GLU A 809 -28.63 -6.61 21.42
N LEU A 810 -29.19 -7.68 20.86
CA LEU A 810 -29.70 -8.84 21.62
C LEU A 810 -28.59 -9.83 22.01
N PHE A 811 -27.51 -9.87 21.21
CA PHE A 811 -26.31 -10.67 21.48
C PHE A 811 -25.08 -9.89 21.01
N PRO A 812 -24.00 -9.85 21.81
CA PRO A 812 -22.80 -9.09 21.49
C PRO A 812 -22.07 -9.65 20.26
N ALA A 813 -21.24 -8.81 19.66
CA ALA A 813 -20.46 -9.12 18.47
C ALA A 813 -19.43 -10.25 18.67
N VAL A 814 -19.71 -11.45 18.13
CA VAL A 814 -18.85 -12.65 18.18
C VAL A 814 -18.23 -13.00 16.82
N THR A 815 -17.18 -13.81 16.81
CA THR A 815 -16.62 -14.39 15.57
C THR A 815 -16.80 -15.91 15.63
N PRO A 816 -17.71 -16.50 14.83
CA PRO A 816 -18.10 -17.89 15.00
C PRO A 816 -16.96 -18.86 14.66
N SER A 817 -16.79 -19.90 15.49
CA SER A 817 -15.77 -20.94 15.27
C SER A 817 -16.04 -21.80 14.03
N MET A 818 -17.32 -21.88 13.62
CA MET A 818 -17.84 -22.77 12.57
C MET A 818 -17.54 -24.27 12.82
N LYS A 819 -17.32 -24.65 14.09
CA LYS A 819 -17.17 -26.05 14.52
C LYS A 819 -18.50 -26.57 15.03
N TYR A 820 -19.04 -27.59 14.36
CA TYR A 820 -20.30 -28.23 14.73
C TYR A 820 -20.08 -29.40 15.68
N ALA A 821 -21.04 -29.66 16.57
CA ALA A 821 -21.05 -30.86 17.41
C ALA A 821 -21.29 -32.12 16.55
N ASP A 822 -20.58 -33.21 16.90
CA ASP A 822 -20.73 -34.51 16.23
C ASP A 822 -21.99 -35.25 16.72
N PRO A 823 -22.95 -35.58 15.83
CA PRO A 823 -24.15 -36.35 16.20
C PRO A 823 -23.86 -37.75 16.76
N ALA A 824 -22.67 -38.31 16.57
CA ALA A 824 -22.31 -39.66 17.03
C ALA A 824 -22.15 -39.77 18.56
N ALA A 825 -22.07 -38.65 19.30
CA ALA A 825 -21.87 -38.63 20.76
C ALA A 825 -23.14 -38.99 21.59
N GLY A 826 -24.05 -39.82 21.04
CA GLY A 826 -25.27 -40.27 21.72
C GLY A 826 -24.95 -41.18 22.93
N GLY A 827 -25.14 -40.63 24.14
CA GLY A 827 -24.71 -41.27 25.38
C GLY A 827 -25.34 -42.64 25.70
N LEU A 828 -24.55 -43.51 26.33
CA LEU A 828 -24.94 -44.84 26.80
C LEU A 828 -26.12 -44.76 27.79
N THR A 829 -27.14 -45.61 27.61
CA THR A 829 -28.36 -45.58 28.44
C THR A 829 -28.09 -46.01 29.89
N ALA A 830 -28.90 -45.50 30.83
CA ALA A 830 -28.67 -45.60 32.28
C ALA A 830 -28.47 -47.03 32.84
N ARG A 831 -28.92 -48.08 32.15
CA ARG A 831 -28.67 -49.48 32.56
C ARG A 831 -27.20 -49.88 32.43
N LEU A 832 -26.47 -49.33 31.44
CA LEU A 832 -25.03 -49.51 31.30
C LEU A 832 -24.25 -48.75 32.39
N LEU A 833 -24.74 -47.57 32.77
CA LEU A 833 -24.15 -46.78 33.87
C LEU A 833 -24.13 -47.57 35.19
N ILE A 834 -25.21 -48.28 35.52
CA ILE A 834 -25.29 -49.12 36.73
C ILE A 834 -24.28 -50.27 36.69
N GLY A 835 -24.11 -50.92 35.54
CA GLY A 835 -23.09 -51.96 35.34
C GLY A 835 -21.66 -51.44 35.51
N VAL A 836 -21.37 -50.25 34.96
CA VAL A 836 -20.09 -49.56 35.13
C VAL A 836 -19.85 -49.18 36.59
N ILE A 837 -20.85 -48.64 37.31
CA ILE A 837 -20.74 -48.29 38.74
C ILE A 837 -20.39 -49.53 39.58
N ALA A 838 -21.03 -50.67 39.34
CA ALA A 838 -20.75 -51.92 40.05
C ALA A 838 -19.32 -52.44 39.78
N GLY A 839 -18.86 -52.41 38.53
CA GLY A 839 -17.48 -52.77 38.17
C GLY A 839 -16.44 -51.79 38.76
N CYS A 840 -16.75 -50.49 38.72
CA CYS A 840 -15.92 -49.45 39.31
C CYS A 840 -15.79 -49.59 40.82
N ALA A 841 -16.83 -50.02 41.56
CA ALA A 841 -16.71 -50.23 43.00
C ALA A 841 -15.64 -51.28 43.37
N ALA A 842 -15.55 -52.38 42.61
CA ALA A 842 -14.50 -53.38 42.78
C ALA A 842 -13.12 -52.87 42.35
N ALA A 843 -13.05 -52.16 41.21
CA ALA A 843 -11.80 -51.57 40.72
C ALA A 843 -11.26 -50.47 41.65
N LEU A 844 -12.13 -49.66 42.26
CA LEU A 844 -11.77 -48.57 43.17
C LEU A 844 -11.08 -49.08 44.45
N LEU A 845 -11.45 -50.26 44.96
CA LEU A 845 -10.76 -50.89 46.08
C LEU A 845 -9.32 -51.31 45.72
N LEU A 846 -9.10 -51.83 44.52
CA LEU A 846 -7.76 -52.18 44.04
C LEU A 846 -6.92 -50.92 43.73
N VAL A 847 -7.54 -49.91 43.13
CA VAL A 847 -6.92 -48.62 42.81
C VAL A 847 -6.63 -47.78 44.07
N ALA A 848 -7.41 -47.91 45.15
CA ALA A 848 -7.13 -47.25 46.42
C ALA A 848 -5.80 -47.71 47.04
N VAL A 849 -5.53 -49.01 47.00
CA VAL A 849 -4.25 -49.58 47.48
C VAL A 849 -3.08 -49.15 46.59
N LEU A 850 -3.26 -49.12 45.26
CA LEU A 850 -2.20 -48.71 44.32
C LEU A 850 -1.94 -47.19 44.29
N ARG A 851 -2.97 -46.35 44.55
CA ARG A 851 -2.80 -44.88 44.64
C ARG A 851 -2.13 -44.40 45.92
N TYR A 852 -2.06 -45.22 46.97
CA TYR A 852 -1.29 -44.89 48.18
C TYR A 852 0.21 -44.68 47.90
N PHE A 853 0.73 -45.24 46.79
CA PHE A 853 2.13 -45.08 46.36
C PHE A 853 2.34 -44.22 45.11
N SER A 854 1.31 -43.55 44.58
CA SER A 854 1.42 -42.80 43.32
C SER A 854 0.48 -41.57 43.23
N HIS A 855 0.63 -40.61 44.15
CA HIS A 855 -0.09 -39.34 44.12
C HIS A 855 0.85 -38.13 43.98
N SER A 856 1.50 -38.00 42.81
CA SER A 856 2.36 -36.84 42.50
C SER A 856 1.54 -35.58 42.22
N SER A 857 1.16 -34.85 43.28
CA SER A 857 1.07 -33.40 43.19
C SER A 857 2.46 -32.84 42.94
N ARG A 858 2.62 -31.87 42.03
CA ARG A 858 3.92 -31.19 41.77
C ARG A 858 4.61 -30.83 43.08
N ASP A 859 5.82 -31.36 43.31
CA ASP A 859 6.56 -31.10 44.54
C ASP A 859 7.10 -29.67 44.58
N ASN A 860 6.26 -28.78 45.08
CA ASN A 860 6.56 -27.38 45.28
C ASN A 860 7.45 -27.13 46.50
N ALA A 861 8.00 -28.14 47.20
CA ALA A 861 8.92 -27.90 48.31
C ALA A 861 10.21 -27.20 47.83
N ASN A 862 10.73 -27.62 46.67
CA ASN A 862 11.99 -27.11 46.11
C ASN A 862 11.84 -25.82 45.30
N ALA A 863 10.62 -25.45 44.89
CA ALA A 863 10.34 -24.18 44.20
C ALA A 863 10.84 -22.96 45.00
N PRO A 864 11.60 -22.03 44.39
CA PRO A 864 11.81 -20.68 44.92
C PRO A 864 10.48 -19.91 45.00
N LYS A 865 10.15 -19.33 46.16
CA LYS A 865 8.85 -18.68 46.42
C LYS A 865 8.94 -17.24 46.92
N GLU A 866 10.10 -16.88 47.47
CA GLU A 866 10.31 -15.57 48.08
C GLU A 866 10.62 -14.53 47.00
N ARG A 867 9.78 -13.49 46.90
CA ARG A 867 9.86 -12.48 45.83
C ARG A 867 11.02 -11.50 46.02
N LEU A 868 11.56 -11.41 47.24
CA LEU A 868 12.70 -10.56 47.57
C LEU A 868 14.07 -11.27 47.43
N HIS A 869 14.10 -12.57 47.16
CA HIS A 869 15.34 -13.33 46.98
C HIS A 869 15.60 -13.62 45.49
N PRO A 870 16.84 -13.43 44.98
CA PRO A 870 17.18 -13.81 43.62
C PRO A 870 16.96 -15.29 43.34
N VAL A 871 16.23 -15.58 42.26
CA VAL A 871 16.05 -16.92 41.71
C VAL A 871 17.15 -17.16 40.69
N THR A 872 17.75 -18.36 40.69
CA THR A 872 18.59 -18.79 39.57
C THR A 872 17.75 -19.63 38.63
N LEU A 873 17.63 -19.18 37.38
CA LEU A 873 16.94 -19.87 36.31
C LEU A 873 17.96 -20.50 35.36
N VAL A 874 17.69 -21.75 34.99
CA VAL A 874 18.42 -22.50 33.97
C VAL A 874 17.45 -22.81 32.84
N PHE A 875 17.87 -22.55 31.61
CA PHE A 875 17.24 -23.09 30.41
C PHE A 875 18.18 -24.11 29.75
N THR A 876 17.62 -25.17 29.19
CA THR A 876 18.33 -26.18 28.39
C THR A 876 17.53 -26.55 27.15
N ASP A 877 18.19 -26.95 26.06
CA ASP A 877 17.55 -27.48 24.84
C ASP A 877 18.56 -28.31 24.02
N ILE A 878 18.13 -29.33 23.26
CA ILE A 878 19.05 -30.16 22.47
C ILE A 878 19.46 -29.41 21.19
N GLU A 879 20.76 -29.27 20.96
CA GLU A 879 21.23 -28.62 19.74
C GLU A 879 20.76 -29.37 18.49
N SER A 880 20.10 -28.65 17.59
CA SER A 880 19.60 -29.17 16.31
C SER A 880 18.58 -30.32 16.44
N SER A 881 17.78 -30.34 17.52
CA SER A 881 16.77 -31.38 17.79
C SER A 881 15.88 -31.72 16.58
N THR A 882 15.33 -30.73 15.87
CA THR A 882 14.53 -30.93 14.64
C THR A 882 15.29 -31.66 13.53
N ALA A 883 16.60 -31.40 13.38
CA ALA A 883 17.42 -32.06 12.37
C ALA A 883 17.73 -33.53 12.77
N LEU A 884 17.94 -33.80 14.06
CA LEU A 884 18.05 -35.17 14.56
C LEU A 884 16.72 -35.93 14.40
N TRP A 885 15.58 -35.30 14.67
CA TRP A 885 14.25 -35.89 14.42
C TRP A 885 14.03 -36.26 12.95
N ALA A 886 14.65 -35.53 12.01
CA ALA A 886 14.63 -35.88 10.59
C ALA A 886 15.66 -36.96 10.19
N ALA A 887 16.85 -36.95 10.81
CA ALA A 887 17.96 -37.84 10.46
C ALA A 887 17.92 -39.22 11.15
N CYS A 888 17.41 -39.29 12.39
CA CYS A 888 17.29 -40.53 13.17
C CYS A 888 15.92 -40.64 13.90
N PRO A 889 14.79 -40.59 13.16
CA PRO A 889 13.43 -40.56 13.73
C PRO A 889 13.07 -41.77 14.61
N GLU A 890 13.68 -42.94 14.37
CA GLU A 890 13.44 -44.14 15.18
C GLU A 890 14.21 -44.11 16.52
N THR A 891 15.32 -43.38 16.60
CA THR A 891 16.20 -43.31 17.77
C THR A 891 15.83 -42.16 18.72
N MET A 892 15.35 -41.04 18.16
CA MET A 892 15.04 -39.83 18.93
C MET A 892 13.98 -39.99 20.04
N PRO A 893 12.91 -40.81 19.92
CA PRO A 893 11.94 -41.00 21.01
C PRO A 893 12.58 -41.48 22.31
N ASP A 894 13.39 -42.54 22.25
CA ASP A 894 14.05 -43.13 23.41
C ASP A 894 15.21 -42.27 23.91
N ALA A 895 15.92 -41.59 23.00
CA ALA A 895 16.97 -40.63 23.36
C ALA A 895 16.39 -39.41 24.11
N VAL A 896 15.29 -38.82 23.65
CA VAL A 896 14.62 -37.68 24.32
C VAL A 896 13.98 -38.11 25.64
N ALA A 897 13.33 -39.28 25.70
CA ALA A 897 12.82 -39.85 26.96
C ALA A 897 13.94 -40.09 27.99
N THR A 898 15.12 -40.50 27.51
CA THR A 898 16.34 -40.68 28.31
C THR A 898 16.91 -39.35 28.79
N HIS A 899 17.01 -38.35 27.92
CA HIS A 899 17.37 -36.97 28.26
C HIS A 899 16.45 -36.40 29.37
N HIS A 900 15.14 -36.61 29.26
CA HIS A 900 14.17 -36.20 30.29
C HIS A 900 14.38 -36.91 31.64
N ARG A 901 14.64 -38.21 31.60
CA ARG A 901 14.91 -39.05 32.79
C ARG A 901 16.20 -38.63 33.51
N LEU A 902 17.26 -38.35 32.77
CA LEU A 902 18.55 -37.90 33.32
C LEU A 902 18.44 -36.49 33.93
N ILE A 903 17.89 -35.50 33.21
CA ILE A 903 17.74 -34.14 33.73
C ILE A 903 16.87 -34.12 35.00
N ARG A 904 15.73 -34.83 35.02
CA ARG A 904 14.85 -34.90 36.20
C ARG A 904 15.54 -35.51 37.42
N SER A 905 16.41 -36.49 37.23
CA SER A 905 17.22 -37.05 38.33
C SER A 905 18.16 -36.01 38.95
N LEU A 906 18.75 -35.12 38.14
CA LEU A 906 19.66 -34.07 38.59
C LEU A 906 18.91 -32.90 39.25
N ILE A 907 17.72 -32.54 38.73
CA ILE A 907 16.80 -31.58 39.38
C ILE A 907 16.49 -32.03 40.81
N ALA A 908 16.14 -33.32 40.99
CA ALA A 908 15.90 -33.91 42.30
C ALA A 908 17.17 -33.95 43.18
N LYS A 909 18.31 -34.41 42.64
CA LYS A 909 19.60 -34.49 43.34
C LYS A 909 20.02 -33.14 43.93
N TYR A 910 19.92 -32.07 43.14
CA TYR A 910 20.32 -30.72 43.52
C TYR A 910 19.21 -29.88 44.18
N ARG A 911 18.03 -30.47 44.42
CA ARG A 911 16.87 -29.80 45.05
C ARG A 911 16.46 -28.51 44.32
N CYS A 912 16.53 -28.54 42.99
CA CYS A 912 15.92 -27.53 42.13
C CYS A 912 14.48 -27.94 41.78
N TYR A 913 13.82 -27.17 40.92
CA TYR A 913 12.41 -27.31 40.57
C TYR A 913 12.19 -27.24 39.06
N GLU A 914 11.50 -28.22 38.48
CA GLU A 914 11.07 -28.20 37.08
C GLU A 914 9.86 -27.28 36.91
N VAL A 915 10.07 -26.12 36.29
CA VAL A 915 9.04 -25.11 36.06
C VAL A 915 8.09 -25.58 34.95
N LYS A 916 8.67 -25.98 33.82
CA LYS A 916 7.98 -26.52 32.63
C LYS A 916 9.01 -27.12 31.67
N THR A 917 8.52 -28.02 30.83
CA THR A 917 9.28 -28.70 29.78
C THR A 917 8.45 -28.65 28.49
N ILE A 918 9.02 -28.17 27.39
CA ILE A 918 8.33 -27.95 26.11
C ILE A 918 9.18 -28.57 25.00
N GLY A 919 8.67 -29.64 24.36
CA GLY A 919 9.51 -30.49 23.51
C GLY A 919 10.63 -31.10 24.33
N ASP A 920 11.87 -30.84 23.94
CA ASP A 920 13.09 -31.13 24.70
C ASP A 920 13.64 -29.93 25.49
N SER A 921 13.02 -28.75 25.46
CA SER A 921 13.47 -27.61 26.27
C SER A 921 13.02 -27.71 27.73
N PHE A 922 13.92 -27.53 28.69
CA PHE A 922 13.59 -27.41 30.13
C PHE A 922 13.77 -25.98 30.63
N MET A 923 12.83 -25.55 31.48
CA MET A 923 12.99 -24.41 32.37
C MET A 923 13.07 -24.90 33.82
N ILE A 924 14.19 -24.61 34.50
CA ILE A 924 14.49 -25.10 35.86
C ILE A 924 14.77 -23.92 36.78
N ALA A 925 14.17 -23.91 37.97
CA ALA A 925 14.39 -22.89 39.00
C ALA A 925 15.13 -23.46 40.21
N CYS A 926 16.20 -22.79 40.65
CA CYS A 926 17.03 -23.18 41.79
C CYS A 926 17.10 -22.06 42.83
N LYS A 927 17.04 -22.43 44.12
CA LYS A 927 17.17 -21.50 45.27
C LYS A 927 18.61 -21.05 45.53
N SER A 928 19.60 -21.74 44.97
CA SER A 928 21.03 -21.42 45.05
C SER A 928 21.63 -21.40 43.65
N ALA A 929 22.46 -20.39 43.37
CA ALA A 929 23.22 -20.29 42.13
C ALA A 929 24.24 -21.44 42.02
N PHE A 930 24.88 -21.84 43.12
CA PHE A 930 25.81 -22.96 43.11
C PHE A 930 25.11 -24.30 42.85
N ALA A 931 23.92 -24.52 43.41
CA ALA A 931 23.12 -25.72 43.10
C ALA A 931 22.76 -25.79 41.60
N ALA A 932 22.41 -24.66 40.98
CA ALA A 932 22.19 -24.58 39.54
C ALA A 932 23.46 -24.90 38.74
N VAL A 933 24.59 -24.28 39.08
CA VAL A 933 25.89 -24.48 38.40
C VAL A 933 26.39 -25.93 38.53
N GLN A 934 26.19 -26.56 39.69
CA GLN A 934 26.52 -27.98 39.89
C GLN A 934 25.59 -28.90 39.09
N LEU A 935 24.28 -28.63 39.05
CA LEU A 935 23.30 -29.37 38.23
C LEU A 935 23.72 -29.38 36.76
N VAL A 936 24.02 -28.21 36.18
CA VAL A 936 24.39 -28.11 34.76
C VAL A 936 25.79 -28.64 34.45
N ARG A 937 26.70 -28.63 35.44
CA ARG A 937 27.99 -29.32 35.32
C ARG A 937 27.82 -30.82 35.24
N GLU A 938 27.08 -31.40 36.18
CA GLU A 938 26.84 -32.85 36.20
C GLU A 938 25.98 -33.30 35.01
N LEU A 939 25.06 -32.46 34.52
CA LEU A 939 24.30 -32.72 33.28
C LEU A 939 25.24 -33.04 32.11
N GLN A 940 26.22 -32.17 31.83
CA GLN A 940 27.17 -32.38 30.72
C GLN A 940 28.06 -33.63 30.92
N GLN A 941 28.37 -33.98 32.17
CA GLN A 941 29.20 -35.13 32.52
C GLN A 941 28.43 -36.46 32.44
N VAL A 942 27.19 -36.49 32.95
CA VAL A 942 26.30 -37.66 32.92
C VAL A 942 25.88 -37.97 31.48
N PHE A 943 25.62 -36.95 30.66
CA PHE A 943 25.31 -37.14 29.24
C PHE A 943 26.50 -37.73 28.46
N LEU A 944 27.72 -37.26 28.75
CA LEU A 944 28.95 -37.83 28.19
C LEU A 944 29.20 -39.28 28.64
N GLN A 945 28.87 -39.61 29.89
CA GLN A 945 29.05 -40.95 30.47
C GLN A 945 27.91 -41.92 30.17
N HIS A 946 26.79 -41.48 29.58
CA HIS A 946 25.66 -42.36 29.33
C HIS A 946 25.89 -43.25 28.11
N ASP A 947 25.51 -44.53 28.21
CA ASP A 947 25.40 -45.39 27.04
C ASP A 947 24.09 -45.07 26.33
N TRP A 948 24.19 -44.38 25.19
CA TRP A 948 23.04 -44.05 24.33
C TRP A 948 22.60 -45.21 23.44
N GLY A 949 23.30 -46.35 23.47
CA GLY A 949 22.98 -47.56 22.68
C GLY A 949 23.20 -47.41 21.17
N THR A 950 23.76 -46.29 20.71
CA THR A 950 23.84 -45.91 19.29
C THR A 950 24.96 -44.89 19.06
N SER A 951 25.61 -44.93 17.89
CA SER A 951 26.49 -43.84 17.43
C SER A 951 25.78 -42.86 16.48
N VAL A 952 24.58 -43.19 16.00
CA VAL A 952 23.90 -42.47 14.90
C VAL A 952 23.66 -40.99 15.24
N ILE A 953 23.45 -40.67 16.52
CA ILE A 953 23.30 -39.29 17.01
C ILE A 953 24.63 -38.52 16.89
N ASP A 954 25.75 -39.11 17.31
CA ASP A 954 27.08 -38.52 17.18
C ASP A 954 27.51 -38.40 15.71
N ASP A 955 27.28 -39.43 14.90
CA ASP A 955 27.60 -39.43 13.48
C ASP A 955 26.79 -38.36 12.72
N ALA A 956 25.51 -38.18 13.05
CA ALA A 956 24.69 -37.08 12.52
C ALA A 956 25.23 -35.69 12.93
N TYR A 957 25.60 -35.49 14.20
CA TYR A 957 26.24 -34.23 14.63
C TYR A 957 27.56 -33.95 13.90
N ARG A 958 28.37 -34.98 13.64
CA ARG A 958 29.63 -34.83 12.90
C ARG A 958 29.36 -34.45 11.44
N MET A 959 28.38 -35.07 10.77
CA MET A 959 27.93 -34.64 9.44
C MET A 959 27.49 -33.16 9.44
N PHE A 960 26.63 -32.75 10.38
CA PHE A 960 26.16 -31.36 10.48
C PHE A 960 27.28 -30.33 10.70
N GLU A 961 28.42 -30.72 11.27
CA GLU A 961 29.61 -29.87 11.36
C GLU A 961 30.42 -29.82 10.05
N GLU A 962 30.51 -30.93 9.31
CA GLU A 962 31.24 -30.96 8.03
C GLU A 962 30.46 -30.22 6.94
N ASP A 963 29.14 -30.45 6.82
CA ASP A 963 28.23 -29.67 5.96
C ASP A 963 28.40 -28.16 6.21
N ARG A 964 28.46 -27.77 7.49
CA ARG A 964 28.64 -26.38 7.90
C ARG A 964 30.03 -25.81 7.54
N ALA A 965 31.07 -26.64 7.51
CA ALA A 965 32.41 -26.23 7.09
C ALA A 965 32.58 -26.17 5.56
N GLU A 966 31.67 -26.78 4.79
CA GLU A 966 31.54 -26.52 3.36
C GLU A 966 30.74 -25.23 3.08
N GLU A 967 29.71 -24.92 3.88
CA GLU A 967 28.98 -23.64 3.80
C GLU A 967 29.80 -22.43 4.25
N ASP A 968 30.62 -22.58 5.29
CA ASP A 968 31.31 -21.49 6.00
C ASP A 968 32.81 -21.79 6.17
N ALA A 969 33.62 -21.17 5.31
CA ALA A 969 35.08 -21.36 5.29
C ALA A 969 35.82 -20.76 6.51
N GLU A 970 35.15 -19.99 7.37
CA GLU A 970 35.70 -19.56 8.67
C GLU A 970 35.28 -20.51 9.82
N TYR A 971 34.36 -21.45 9.57
CA TYR A 971 33.94 -22.47 10.54
C TYR A 971 34.84 -23.70 10.50
N VAL A 972 35.55 -23.94 11.61
CA VAL A 972 36.31 -25.17 11.82
C VAL A 972 35.45 -26.16 12.63
N PRO A 973 35.19 -27.39 12.14
CA PRO A 973 34.48 -28.42 12.89
C PRO A 973 35.16 -28.72 14.24
N PRO A 974 34.51 -28.45 15.39
CA PRO A 974 35.10 -28.71 16.70
C PRO A 974 35.21 -30.20 17.04
N THR A 975 34.44 -31.08 16.38
CA THR A 975 34.37 -32.51 16.72
C THR A 975 34.46 -33.47 15.52
N ALA A 976 33.95 -33.11 14.35
CA ALA A 976 33.82 -34.06 13.23
C ALA A 976 35.15 -34.69 12.80
N ARG A 977 36.21 -33.88 12.78
CA ARG A 977 37.56 -34.24 12.32
C ARG A 977 38.47 -34.75 13.44
N LEU A 978 37.92 -35.06 14.62
CA LEU A 978 38.64 -35.74 15.70
C LEU A 978 38.74 -37.24 15.43
N ASP A 979 39.82 -37.87 15.91
CA ASP A 979 39.91 -39.32 15.99
C ASP A 979 38.83 -39.89 16.94
N ALA A 980 38.31 -41.08 16.66
CA ALA A 980 37.21 -41.68 17.41
C ALA A 980 37.53 -41.94 18.90
N ALA A 981 38.78 -42.22 19.25
CA ALA A 981 39.21 -42.39 20.64
C ALA A 981 39.38 -41.04 21.36
N VAL A 982 39.62 -39.95 20.64
CA VAL A 982 39.65 -38.58 21.18
C VAL A 982 38.24 -38.01 21.31
N TYR A 983 37.38 -38.20 20.29
CA TYR A 983 35.98 -37.78 20.30
C TYR A 983 35.25 -38.28 21.55
N ARG A 984 35.32 -39.59 21.82
CA ARG A 984 34.65 -40.26 22.94
C ARG A 984 35.14 -39.83 24.34
N GLN A 985 36.23 -39.08 24.45
CA GLN A 985 36.67 -38.49 25.73
C GLN A 985 35.91 -37.20 26.08
N TYR A 986 35.29 -36.55 25.09
CA TYR A 986 34.68 -35.22 25.25
C TYR A 986 33.23 -35.16 24.76
N TRP A 987 32.81 -36.06 23.86
CA TRP A 987 31.53 -36.05 23.17
C TRP A 987 30.92 -37.47 23.05
N ASN A 988 29.61 -37.56 23.28
CA ASN A 988 28.79 -38.78 23.22
C ASN A 988 27.30 -38.38 23.28
N GLY A 989 26.48 -38.84 22.34
CA GLY A 989 25.04 -38.67 22.30
C GLY A 989 24.51 -37.23 22.17
N LEU A 990 23.37 -36.96 22.83
CA LEU A 990 22.62 -35.71 22.68
C LEU A 990 23.36 -34.49 23.24
N ARG A 991 23.58 -33.46 22.42
CA ARG A 991 24.34 -32.27 22.77
C ARG A 991 23.44 -31.16 23.29
N VAL A 992 23.18 -31.16 24.59
CA VAL A 992 22.35 -30.15 25.27
C VAL A 992 23.11 -28.83 25.40
N ARG A 993 22.54 -27.71 24.95
CA ARG A 993 23.06 -26.35 25.23
C ARG A 993 22.34 -25.78 26.46
N VAL A 994 23.02 -24.94 27.24
CA VAL A 994 22.52 -24.51 28.56
C VAL A 994 22.87 -23.05 28.87
N GLY A 995 21.89 -22.30 29.39
CA GLY A 995 22.07 -20.92 29.85
C GLY A 995 21.59 -20.70 31.29
N VAL A 996 22.34 -19.93 32.08
CA VAL A 996 22.09 -19.69 33.50
C VAL A 996 22.13 -18.20 33.85
N HIS A 997 21.08 -17.72 34.50
CA HIS A 997 20.99 -16.36 35.01
C HIS A 997 20.34 -16.30 36.40
N THR A 998 20.80 -15.37 37.23
CA THR A 998 20.32 -15.15 38.60
C THR A 998 19.82 -13.73 38.77
N GLY A 999 18.59 -13.57 39.24
CA GLY A 999 17.94 -12.27 39.39
C GLY A 999 16.56 -12.36 40.06
N LEU A 1000 15.91 -11.23 40.31
CA LEU A 1000 14.56 -11.21 40.87
C LEU A 1000 13.53 -11.58 39.78
N CYS A 1001 12.51 -12.36 40.15
CA CYS A 1001 11.44 -12.80 39.25
C CYS A 1001 10.07 -12.34 39.77
N ASP A 1002 9.11 -12.12 38.87
CA ASP A 1002 7.71 -12.16 39.28
C ASP A 1002 7.30 -13.63 39.44
N ILE A 1003 7.23 -14.08 40.70
CA ILE A 1003 6.89 -15.45 41.07
C ILE A 1003 5.37 -15.54 41.19
N ARG A 1004 4.75 -16.37 40.34
CA ARG A 1004 3.30 -16.66 40.35
C ARG A 1004 3.07 -18.13 40.68
N HIS A 1005 1.97 -18.44 41.35
CA HIS A 1005 1.48 -19.80 41.54
C HIS A 1005 0.26 -19.99 40.65
N ASP A 1006 0.30 -20.99 39.77
CA ASP A 1006 -0.77 -21.25 38.81
C ASP A 1006 -1.86 -22.15 39.42
N GLU A 1007 -3.12 -21.76 39.26
CA GLU A 1007 -4.25 -22.45 39.88
C GLU A 1007 -4.67 -23.72 39.15
N VAL A 1008 -4.28 -23.91 37.88
CA VAL A 1008 -4.67 -25.09 37.09
C VAL A 1008 -3.65 -26.21 37.28
N THR A 1009 -2.38 -25.93 37.00
CA THR A 1009 -1.26 -26.88 37.09
C THR A 1009 -0.70 -27.06 38.50
N LYS A 1010 -1.14 -26.23 39.47
CA LYS A 1010 -0.69 -26.22 40.87
C LYS A 1010 0.84 -26.10 41.01
N GLY A 1011 1.49 -25.38 40.08
CA GLY A 1011 2.93 -25.15 40.07
C GLY A 1011 3.30 -23.68 40.30
N TYR A 1012 4.60 -23.41 40.44
CA TYR A 1012 5.16 -22.06 40.42
C TYR A 1012 5.80 -21.76 39.06
N ASP A 1013 5.64 -20.53 38.57
CA ASP A 1013 6.24 -20.06 37.31
C ASP A 1013 6.82 -18.64 37.48
N TYR A 1014 7.80 -18.31 36.65
CA TYR A 1014 8.79 -17.26 36.89
C TYR A 1014 8.88 -16.30 35.70
N TYR A 1015 8.30 -15.12 35.87
CA TYR A 1015 8.11 -14.13 34.82
C TYR A 1015 9.05 -12.92 34.96
N GLY A 1016 9.13 -12.12 33.90
CA GLY A 1016 9.92 -10.88 33.85
C GLY A 1016 11.37 -11.08 33.37
N GLY A 1017 12.17 -10.01 33.52
CA GLY A 1017 13.47 -9.86 32.86
C GLY A 1017 14.47 -11.00 33.11
N THR A 1018 14.50 -11.55 34.32
CA THR A 1018 15.38 -12.67 34.70
C THR A 1018 15.12 -13.94 33.89
N SER A 1019 13.85 -14.20 33.55
CA SER A 1019 13.44 -15.37 32.76
C SER A 1019 13.86 -15.25 31.29
N ASN A 1020 13.55 -14.11 30.67
CA ASN A 1020 14.02 -13.78 29.31
C ASN A 1020 15.57 -13.77 29.23
N MET A 1021 16.26 -13.24 30.24
CA MET A 1021 17.73 -13.22 30.28
C MET A 1021 18.34 -14.64 30.32
N ALA A 1022 17.74 -15.56 31.08
CA ALA A 1022 18.20 -16.94 31.16
C ALA A 1022 18.02 -17.65 29.80
N ALA A 1023 16.81 -17.57 29.20
CA ALA A 1023 16.51 -18.14 27.89
C ALA A 1023 17.40 -17.57 26.78
N ARG A 1024 17.61 -16.24 26.73
CA ARG A 1024 18.50 -15.61 25.72
C ARG A 1024 19.98 -15.91 25.95
N THR A 1025 20.38 -16.32 27.17
CA THR A 1025 21.74 -16.81 27.45
C THR A 1025 21.91 -18.25 26.95
N GLU A 1026 20.86 -19.07 27.03
CA GLU A 1026 20.85 -20.44 26.50
C GLU A 1026 20.92 -20.45 24.97
N SER A 1027 20.09 -19.63 24.29
CA SER A 1027 19.88 -19.71 22.85
C SER A 1027 21.12 -19.35 22.00
N VAL A 1028 22.15 -18.75 22.59
CA VAL A 1028 23.44 -18.43 21.93
C VAL A 1028 24.55 -19.45 22.20
N GLY A 1029 24.32 -20.43 23.09
CA GLY A 1029 25.24 -21.52 23.36
C GLY A 1029 25.24 -22.59 22.26
N ASN A 1030 26.37 -23.28 22.11
CA ASN A 1030 26.47 -24.48 21.29
C ASN A 1030 26.03 -25.72 22.10
N GLY A 1031 25.67 -26.79 21.41
CA GLY A 1031 25.40 -28.09 22.04
C GLY A 1031 26.61 -28.55 22.84
N GLY A 1032 26.39 -28.97 24.10
CA GLY A 1032 27.46 -29.33 25.02
C GLY A 1032 28.15 -28.15 25.73
N GLN A 1033 27.74 -26.91 25.46
CA GLN A 1033 28.23 -25.68 26.10
C GLN A 1033 27.28 -25.23 27.22
N VAL A 1034 27.85 -24.68 28.29
CA VAL A 1034 27.11 -24.08 29.42
C VAL A 1034 27.54 -22.63 29.59
N LEU A 1035 26.58 -21.70 29.56
CA LEU A 1035 26.83 -20.26 29.66
C LEU A 1035 26.22 -19.66 30.93
N LEU A 1036 27.06 -19.03 31.74
CA LEU A 1036 26.68 -18.26 32.92
C LEU A 1036 26.74 -16.76 32.58
N THR A 1037 25.66 -16.04 32.85
CA THR A 1037 25.73 -14.57 32.90
C THR A 1037 26.63 -14.10 34.06
N ARG A 1038 27.22 -12.91 33.96
CA ARG A 1038 27.92 -12.25 35.08
C ARG A 1038 27.11 -12.27 36.38
N ALA A 1039 25.80 -12.05 36.30
CA ALA A 1039 24.92 -12.07 37.48
C ALA A 1039 24.90 -13.45 38.16
N ALA A 1040 24.84 -14.56 37.40
CA ALA A 1040 24.93 -15.90 37.96
C ALA A 1040 26.33 -16.21 38.53
N TYR A 1041 27.40 -15.86 37.81
CA TYR A 1041 28.78 -16.10 38.28
C TYR A 1041 29.15 -15.29 39.53
N PHE A 1042 28.63 -14.06 39.67
CA PHE A 1042 28.83 -13.24 40.87
C PHE A 1042 27.81 -13.51 41.99
N ALA A 1043 26.72 -14.25 41.73
CA ALA A 1043 25.80 -14.76 42.76
C ALA A 1043 26.37 -15.97 43.53
N LEU A 1044 27.43 -16.60 43.03
CA LEU A 1044 28.25 -17.54 43.80
C LEU A 1044 29.02 -16.80 44.91
N SER A 1045 29.33 -17.47 46.02
CA SER A 1045 30.38 -17.00 46.95
C SER A 1045 31.78 -17.19 46.34
N THR A 1046 32.81 -16.62 46.97
CA THR A 1046 34.20 -16.76 46.48
C THR A 1046 34.70 -18.22 46.59
N ALA A 1047 34.40 -18.90 47.69
CA ALA A 1047 34.72 -20.32 47.86
C ALA A 1047 33.93 -21.25 46.92
N GLU A 1048 32.77 -20.82 46.42
CA GLU A 1048 32.03 -21.56 45.38
C GLU A 1048 32.59 -21.31 43.98
N ARG A 1049 33.09 -20.09 43.69
CA ARG A 1049 33.84 -19.80 42.44
C ARG A 1049 35.13 -20.62 42.35
N GLU A 1050 35.85 -20.78 43.46
CA GLU A 1050 37.05 -21.62 43.54
C GLU A 1050 36.80 -23.12 43.22
N GLN A 1051 35.53 -23.56 43.19
CA GLN A 1051 35.13 -24.93 42.86
C GLN A 1051 34.61 -25.11 41.42
N VAL A 1052 34.58 -24.05 40.61
CA VAL A 1052 34.08 -24.07 39.22
C VAL A 1052 35.02 -23.35 38.26
N GLU A 1053 35.56 -24.10 37.30
CA GLU A 1053 36.40 -23.56 36.23
C GLU A 1053 35.52 -22.85 35.19
N VAL A 1054 35.86 -21.60 34.86
CA VAL A 1054 35.10 -20.78 33.92
C VAL A 1054 36.00 -19.97 32.99
N THR A 1055 35.61 -19.91 31.72
CA THR A 1055 36.27 -19.12 30.67
C THR A 1055 35.44 -17.88 30.34
N ALA A 1056 35.98 -16.68 30.56
CA ALA A 1056 35.27 -15.43 30.29
C ALA A 1056 35.19 -15.14 28.77
N LEU A 1057 33.97 -15.02 28.23
CA LEU A 1057 33.71 -14.78 26.80
C LEU A 1057 33.52 -13.30 26.45
N GLY A 1058 33.58 -12.41 27.44
CA GLY A 1058 33.39 -10.97 27.25
C GLY A 1058 31.92 -10.55 27.19
N ALA A 1059 31.66 -9.34 26.68
CA ALA A 1059 30.34 -8.71 26.67
C ALA A 1059 29.57 -9.00 25.36
N VAL A 1060 28.50 -9.79 25.46
CA VAL A 1060 27.73 -10.31 24.33
C VAL A 1060 26.40 -9.54 24.18
N ALA A 1061 26.00 -9.24 22.95
CA ALA A 1061 24.70 -8.64 22.67
C ALA A 1061 23.61 -9.71 22.63
N LEU A 1062 22.61 -9.63 23.51
CA LEU A 1062 21.46 -10.55 23.52
C LEU A 1062 20.19 -9.89 22.98
N ARG A 1063 19.45 -10.60 22.12
CA ARG A 1063 18.19 -10.10 21.54
C ARG A 1063 17.16 -9.82 22.64
N GLY A 1064 16.57 -8.62 22.60
CA GLY A 1064 15.60 -8.16 23.60
C GLY A 1064 16.22 -7.71 24.93
N VAL A 1065 17.55 -7.70 25.05
CA VAL A 1065 18.26 -7.18 26.24
C VAL A 1065 18.94 -5.85 25.88
N PRO A 1066 18.60 -4.71 26.53
CA PRO A 1066 19.07 -3.39 26.11
C PRO A 1066 20.52 -3.05 26.52
N LYS A 1067 21.26 -4.00 27.11
CA LYS A 1067 22.66 -3.86 27.52
C LYS A 1067 23.43 -5.11 27.10
N LEU A 1068 24.72 -4.94 26.78
CA LEU A 1068 25.61 -6.09 26.60
C LEU A 1068 25.72 -6.88 27.91
N VAL A 1069 25.70 -8.21 27.80
CA VAL A 1069 25.74 -9.15 28.92
C VAL A 1069 27.11 -9.79 28.95
N GLU A 1070 27.88 -9.56 30.01
CA GLU A 1070 29.12 -10.29 30.25
C GLU A 1070 28.83 -11.77 30.50
N MET A 1071 29.49 -12.64 29.73
CA MET A 1071 29.30 -14.08 29.74
C MET A 1071 30.55 -14.84 30.19
N TYR A 1072 30.32 -15.96 30.86
CA TYR A 1072 31.32 -16.92 31.30
C TYR A 1072 30.87 -18.30 30.83
N GLN A 1073 31.69 -19.01 30.06
CA GLN A 1073 31.52 -20.43 29.83
C GLN A 1073 31.84 -21.18 31.12
N LEU A 1074 31.03 -22.15 31.51
CA LEU A 1074 31.38 -23.13 32.55
C LEU A 1074 32.03 -24.33 31.88
N ASP A 1075 33.26 -24.64 32.26
CA ASP A 1075 34.07 -25.68 31.65
C ASP A 1075 33.73 -27.06 32.27
N ALA A 1076 32.48 -27.48 32.02
CA ALA A 1076 31.85 -28.63 32.67
C ALA A 1076 32.46 -29.99 32.31
N VAL A 1077 33.06 -30.10 31.12
CA VAL A 1077 33.87 -31.24 30.67
C VAL A 1077 35.25 -30.69 30.30
N PRO A 1078 36.28 -30.86 31.16
CA PRO A 1078 37.60 -30.30 30.92
C PRO A 1078 38.17 -30.72 29.57
N GLY A 1079 38.68 -29.76 28.79
CA GLY A 1079 39.23 -29.99 27.44
C GLY A 1079 38.20 -30.03 26.31
N ARG A 1080 36.89 -29.98 26.57
CA ARG A 1080 35.86 -29.90 25.52
C ARG A 1080 35.93 -28.53 24.79
N VAL A 1081 36.42 -28.53 23.56
CA VAL A 1081 36.41 -27.35 22.68
C VAL A 1081 35.06 -27.24 21.96
N VAL A 1082 34.55 -26.01 21.83
CA VAL A 1082 33.31 -25.67 21.11
C VAL A 1082 33.55 -24.52 20.14
N ALA A 1083 32.66 -24.35 19.17
CA ALA A 1083 32.71 -23.23 18.23
C ALA A 1083 32.31 -21.89 18.90
N GLY A 1084 32.43 -20.79 18.15
CA GLY A 1084 31.95 -19.46 18.57
C GLY A 1084 30.44 -19.44 18.87
N LEU A 1085 29.99 -18.44 19.64
CA LEU A 1085 28.60 -18.30 20.06
C LEU A 1085 27.63 -18.17 18.86
N ARG A 1086 26.46 -18.79 18.97
CA ARG A 1086 25.44 -18.91 17.90
C ARG A 1086 24.56 -17.65 17.77
N LEU A 1087 25.19 -16.50 17.61
CA LEU A 1087 24.55 -15.16 17.62
C LEU A 1087 23.54 -14.91 16.48
N ASP A 1088 23.53 -15.71 15.42
CA ASP A 1088 22.64 -15.55 14.24
C ASP A 1088 21.29 -16.31 14.33
N ARG A 1089 21.10 -17.15 15.36
CA ARG A 1089 19.89 -17.97 15.52
C ARG A 1089 18.78 -17.26 16.28
N ASP A 1090 17.56 -17.74 16.04
CA ASP A 1090 16.30 -17.12 16.47
C ASP A 1090 15.33 -18.23 16.90
N ASP A 1091 15.72 -18.95 17.96
CA ASP A 1091 15.03 -20.16 18.40
C ASP A 1091 13.68 -19.77 19.05
N GLY A 1092 12.58 -20.13 18.37
CA GLY A 1092 11.22 -19.74 18.74
C GLY A 1092 10.50 -20.79 19.58
N ALA A 1093 10.74 -20.78 20.90
CA ALA A 1093 10.16 -21.76 21.83
C ALA A 1093 9.74 -21.18 23.21
N VAL A 1094 9.41 -19.88 23.29
CA VAL A 1094 8.81 -19.28 24.50
C VAL A 1094 7.69 -18.31 24.10
N ASP A 1095 6.46 -18.80 24.03
CA ASP A 1095 5.28 -17.96 23.76
C ASP A 1095 4.76 -17.28 25.04
N ASP A 1096 4.72 -15.95 24.91
CA ASP A 1096 3.94 -14.90 25.59
C ASP A 1096 3.33 -15.13 27.00
N TYR A 1097 3.67 -14.21 27.91
CA TYR A 1097 2.87 -13.84 29.08
C TYR A 1097 3.34 -12.50 29.69
N SER A 1098 3.08 -11.36 29.02
CA SER A 1098 2.64 -10.13 29.74
C SER A 1098 2.32 -8.93 28.84
N ASP A 1099 1.03 -8.69 28.62
CA ASP A 1099 0.47 -7.33 28.72
C ASP A 1099 0.49 -6.89 30.22
N CYS A 1100 0.60 -5.61 30.60
CA CYS A 1100 0.64 -4.37 29.82
C CYS A 1100 1.36 -3.23 30.61
N ALA A 1101 1.49 -2.05 29.97
CA ALA A 1101 1.64 -0.69 30.54
C ALA A 1101 3.05 0.00 30.68
N SER A 1102 3.02 1.28 30.26
CA SER A 1102 3.88 2.44 30.62
C SER A 1102 5.25 2.67 29.92
N GLY A 1103 5.49 3.93 29.52
CA GLY A 1103 6.74 4.61 29.91
C GLY A 1103 7.90 4.79 28.91
N SER A 1104 7.70 5.52 27.81
CA SER A 1104 8.67 6.42 27.15
C SER A 1104 10.19 6.37 27.48
N SER A 1105 11.05 6.19 26.46
CA SER A 1105 12.31 6.98 26.23
C SER A 1105 12.94 6.65 24.86
N VAL A 1106 14.11 7.22 24.52
CA VAL A 1106 14.49 7.57 23.11
C VAL A 1106 15.94 7.19 22.74
N VAL A 1107 16.23 7.19 21.43
CA VAL A 1107 17.53 7.11 20.69
C VAL A 1107 18.32 5.79 20.78
N SER A 1108 19.05 5.35 19.74
CA SER A 1108 19.31 5.93 18.40
C SER A 1108 19.38 4.85 17.31
N ARG A 1109 18.98 5.17 16.06
CA ARG A 1109 19.07 4.28 14.89
C ARG A 1109 19.89 4.92 13.76
N ASN A 1110 20.38 4.08 12.84
CA ASN A 1110 21.28 4.48 11.76
C ASN A 1110 20.52 4.95 10.52
N THR A 1111 20.78 6.15 10.02
CA THR A 1111 20.06 6.76 8.89
C THR A 1111 20.01 5.91 7.61
N CYS A 1112 21.08 5.17 7.27
CA CYS A 1112 21.05 4.22 6.13
C CYS A 1112 20.21 2.97 6.41
N TYR A 1113 20.14 2.51 7.66
CA TYR A 1113 19.27 1.40 8.04
C TYR A 1113 17.81 1.86 8.07
N ASP A 1114 17.50 2.99 8.70
CA ASP A 1114 16.14 3.54 8.72
C ASP A 1114 15.66 3.92 7.31
N SER A 1115 16.55 4.34 6.41
CA SER A 1115 16.21 4.55 4.99
C SER A 1115 15.95 3.24 4.24
N ALA A 1116 16.76 2.19 4.48
CA ALA A 1116 16.54 0.88 3.88
C ALA A 1116 15.30 0.17 4.45
N VAL A 1117 15.04 0.30 5.75
CA VAL A 1117 13.81 -0.16 6.41
C VAL A 1117 12.62 0.66 5.94
N SER A 1118 12.70 1.99 5.79
CA SER A 1118 11.57 2.79 5.25
C SER A 1118 11.32 2.52 3.77
N PHE A 1119 12.37 2.24 2.98
CA PHE A 1119 12.20 1.84 1.58
C PHE A 1119 11.62 0.44 1.46
N ILE A 1120 12.15 -0.55 2.18
CA ILE A 1120 11.65 -1.93 2.14
C ILE A 1120 10.27 -2.02 2.81
N SER A 1121 10.06 -1.48 4.01
CA SER A 1121 8.72 -1.31 4.60
C SER A 1121 7.81 -0.39 3.78
N GLY A 1122 8.31 0.47 2.89
CA GLY A 1122 7.50 1.20 1.91
C GLY A 1122 7.09 0.33 0.72
N LEU A 1123 7.97 -0.59 0.31
CA LEU A 1123 7.74 -1.62 -0.71
C LEU A 1123 6.96 -2.83 -0.15
N MET A 1124 6.82 -2.94 1.18
CA MET A 1124 6.29 -4.10 1.88
C MET A 1124 5.10 -3.80 2.81
N SER A 1125 4.95 -2.59 3.36
CA SER A 1125 3.68 -2.13 3.95
C SER A 1125 2.48 -2.30 3.03
N PRO A 1126 2.64 -2.34 1.68
CA PRO A 1126 1.63 -2.89 0.82
C PRO A 1126 1.16 -4.29 1.20
N TYR A 1127 1.89 -5.34 0.85
CA TYR A 1127 1.53 -6.70 1.23
C TYR A 1127 1.14 -6.76 2.73
N ALA A 1128 0.00 -7.33 3.08
CA ALA A 1128 -0.20 -7.76 4.46
C ALA A 1128 0.46 -9.14 4.65
N SER A 1129 0.28 -9.69 5.82
CA SER A 1129 1.47 -10.04 6.59
C SER A 1129 2.07 -11.41 6.21
N ARG A 1130 1.29 -12.28 5.59
CA ARG A 1130 1.74 -13.59 5.08
C ARG A 1130 2.30 -13.51 3.66
N GLN A 1131 1.77 -12.57 2.87
CA GLN A 1131 2.22 -12.28 1.51
C GLN A 1131 3.54 -11.51 1.56
N ARG A 1132 3.59 -10.52 2.47
CA ARG A 1132 4.76 -9.73 2.82
C ARG A 1132 5.90 -10.65 3.23
N ALA A 1133 5.58 -11.69 4.00
CA ALA A 1133 6.51 -12.73 4.38
C ALA A 1133 7.00 -13.51 3.15
N GLY A 1134 6.13 -14.15 2.36
CA GLY A 1134 6.56 -14.93 1.19
C GLY A 1134 7.41 -14.13 0.16
N VAL A 1135 7.08 -12.86 -0.05
CA VAL A 1135 7.85 -11.95 -0.92
C VAL A 1135 9.21 -11.59 -0.29
N LEU A 1136 9.24 -11.30 1.02
CA LEU A 1136 10.49 -11.07 1.75
C LEU A 1136 11.33 -12.34 1.86
N GLU A 1137 10.75 -13.53 1.99
CA GLU A 1137 11.46 -14.80 1.96
C GLU A 1137 12.13 -15.01 0.60
N SER A 1138 11.40 -14.75 -0.49
CA SER A 1138 11.92 -14.81 -1.85
C SER A 1138 13.06 -13.82 -2.07
N LEU A 1139 12.90 -12.56 -1.63
CA LEU A 1139 13.95 -11.54 -1.68
C LEU A 1139 15.16 -11.90 -0.80
N CYS A 1140 14.93 -12.44 0.40
CA CYS A 1140 15.99 -12.92 1.30
C CYS A 1140 16.78 -14.07 0.66
N ARG A 1141 16.11 -15.13 0.19
CA ARG A 1141 16.74 -16.24 -0.56
C ARG A 1141 17.55 -15.70 -1.75
N ARG A 1142 16.99 -14.76 -2.54
CA ARG A 1142 17.64 -14.16 -3.72
C ARG A 1142 18.82 -13.23 -3.39
N TRP A 1143 18.85 -12.58 -2.23
CA TRP A 1143 19.97 -11.75 -1.72
C TRP A 1143 20.93 -12.53 -0.79
N ARG A 1144 20.79 -13.86 -0.69
CA ARG A 1144 21.51 -14.73 0.25
C ARG A 1144 21.46 -14.21 1.70
N VAL A 1145 20.25 -13.93 2.16
CA VAL A 1145 19.89 -13.63 3.56
C VAL A 1145 19.14 -14.84 4.11
N ARG A 1146 19.53 -15.35 5.28
CA ARG A 1146 18.78 -16.44 5.94
C ARG A 1146 17.41 -15.94 6.39
N VAL A 1147 16.40 -16.46 5.70
CA VAL A 1147 14.99 -16.50 6.11
C VAL A 1147 14.90 -17.11 7.51
N VAL A 1148 14.10 -16.49 8.39
CA VAL A 1148 13.68 -17.07 9.68
C VAL A 1148 12.56 -18.07 9.38
N GLU A 1149 12.31 -19.08 10.20
CA GLU A 1149 11.09 -19.88 10.02
C GLU A 1149 9.87 -19.20 10.65
N LYS A 1150 8.72 -19.30 9.98
CA LYS A 1150 7.51 -18.53 10.34
C LYS A 1150 6.95 -18.85 11.73
N GLY A 1151 7.13 -20.09 12.20
CA GLY A 1151 6.74 -20.56 13.54
C GLY A 1151 5.32 -20.16 13.98
N VAL A 1152 5.15 -19.92 15.27
CA VAL A 1152 3.88 -19.43 15.86
C VAL A 1152 3.67 -17.93 15.59
N MET A 1153 4.75 -17.17 15.34
CA MET A 1153 4.78 -15.70 15.23
C MET A 1153 3.58 -15.07 14.51
N SER A 1154 3.14 -13.90 14.99
CA SER A 1154 2.33 -13.01 14.16
C SER A 1154 3.05 -12.75 12.83
N TYR A 1155 2.29 -12.76 11.74
CA TYR A 1155 2.86 -12.59 10.41
C TYR A 1155 3.39 -11.16 10.19
N ASP A 1156 2.94 -10.16 10.96
CA ASP A 1156 3.51 -8.80 10.92
C ASP A 1156 4.89 -8.75 11.58
N ASP A 1157 5.08 -9.45 12.71
CA ASP A 1157 6.37 -9.53 13.40
C ASP A 1157 7.39 -10.38 12.64
N TYR A 1158 6.93 -11.48 12.03
CA TYR A 1158 7.72 -12.28 11.10
C TYR A 1158 8.20 -11.42 9.92
N CYS A 1159 7.35 -10.53 9.42
CA CYS A 1159 7.73 -9.57 8.40
C CYS A 1159 8.64 -8.45 8.89
N ALA A 1160 8.40 -7.88 10.07
CA ALA A 1160 9.28 -6.88 10.64
C ALA A 1160 10.70 -7.46 10.76
N ALA A 1161 10.84 -8.69 11.26
CA ALA A 1161 12.10 -9.42 11.33
C ALA A 1161 12.72 -9.69 9.94
N LEU A 1162 11.92 -10.06 8.94
CA LEU A 1162 12.42 -10.24 7.57
C LEU A 1162 12.80 -8.92 6.89
N VAL A 1163 12.08 -7.81 7.12
CA VAL A 1163 12.47 -6.46 6.65
C VAL A 1163 13.75 -6.02 7.34
N GLU A 1164 13.87 -6.17 8.66
CA GLU A 1164 15.10 -5.84 9.40
C GLU A 1164 16.30 -6.65 8.89
N ARG A 1165 16.15 -7.95 8.64
CA ARG A 1165 17.20 -8.79 8.06
C ARG A 1165 17.54 -8.39 6.61
N LEU A 1166 16.54 -8.11 5.76
CA LEU A 1166 16.76 -7.70 4.38
C LEU A 1166 17.37 -6.29 4.28
N ALA A 1167 16.86 -5.32 5.05
CA ALA A 1167 17.42 -3.98 5.19
C ALA A 1167 18.83 -4.00 5.82
N GLY A 1168 19.07 -4.92 6.76
CA GLY A 1168 20.39 -5.20 7.33
C GLY A 1168 21.36 -5.82 6.33
N ARG A 1169 20.89 -6.44 5.24
CA ARG A 1169 21.74 -6.90 4.12
C ARG A 1169 21.88 -5.83 3.04
N VAL A 1170 20.79 -5.23 2.58
CA VAL A 1170 20.77 -4.15 1.57
C VAL A 1170 21.52 -2.93 2.07
N GLY A 1171 21.32 -2.52 3.33
CA GLY A 1171 22.10 -1.48 4.00
C GLY A 1171 23.57 -1.84 4.21
N ARG A 1172 23.91 -3.12 4.37
CA ARG A 1172 25.31 -3.59 4.36
C ARG A 1172 25.89 -3.67 2.94
N VAL A 1173 25.11 -3.93 1.89
CA VAL A 1173 25.58 -3.94 0.49
C VAL A 1173 25.72 -2.52 -0.04
N ILE A 1174 24.73 -1.64 0.14
CA ILE A 1174 24.88 -0.20 -0.11
C ILE A 1174 26.03 0.34 0.75
N GLY A 1175 26.06 -0.01 2.03
CA GLY A 1175 27.15 0.34 2.96
C GLY A 1175 28.53 -0.19 2.55
N ALA A 1176 28.62 -1.36 1.88
CA ALA A 1176 29.86 -1.96 1.37
C ALA A 1176 30.13 -1.65 -0.12
N VAL A 1177 29.21 -0.99 -0.83
CA VAL A 1177 29.50 -0.26 -2.08
C VAL A 1177 30.00 1.14 -1.75
N TRP A 1178 29.50 1.77 -0.68
CA TRP A 1178 30.00 3.06 -0.16
C TRP A 1178 31.34 2.90 0.59
N MET A 1179 31.45 1.89 1.46
CA MET A 1179 32.73 1.44 2.04
C MET A 1179 33.56 0.59 1.08
N GLY A 1180 32.99 0.13 -0.04
CA GLY A 1180 33.74 -0.40 -1.18
C GLY A 1180 34.40 0.72 -1.97
N PHE A 1181 33.70 1.84 -2.19
CA PHE A 1181 34.29 3.07 -2.70
C PHE A 1181 35.38 3.61 -1.75
N ARG A 1182 35.15 3.64 -0.43
CA ARG A 1182 36.21 4.01 0.55
C ARG A 1182 37.33 2.97 0.66
N GLY A 1183 37.04 1.67 0.54
CA GLY A 1183 37.98 0.56 0.69
C GLY A 1183 38.88 0.39 -0.53
N PHE A 1184 38.32 0.51 -1.73
CA PHE A 1184 39.05 0.60 -2.99
C PHE A 1184 39.83 1.91 -3.12
N LEU A 1185 39.46 2.97 -2.38
CA LEU A 1185 40.32 4.14 -2.12
C LEU A 1185 41.47 3.80 -1.16
N LEU A 1186 41.19 3.18 -0.01
CA LEU A 1186 42.17 2.93 1.06
C LEU A 1186 43.21 1.86 0.68
N GLN A 1187 42.81 0.76 0.05
CA GLN A 1187 43.74 -0.29 -0.38
C GLN A 1187 44.54 0.10 -1.64
N LYS A 1188 44.14 1.17 -2.35
CA LYS A 1188 44.97 1.84 -3.37
C LYS A 1188 45.87 2.95 -2.81
N LEU A 1189 45.80 3.29 -1.53
CA LEU A 1189 46.53 4.41 -0.94
C LEU A 1189 47.89 4.06 -0.32
N GLN A 1190 48.29 2.77 -0.28
CA GLN A 1190 49.57 2.34 0.29
C GLN A 1190 50.57 1.67 -0.67
N LEU A 1191 50.26 1.48 -1.96
CA LEU A 1191 51.27 1.08 -2.96
C LEU A 1191 51.31 1.95 -4.21
N ARG A 1192 52.53 2.39 -4.53
CA ARG A 1192 53.01 3.03 -5.76
C ARG A 1192 52.46 4.42 -6.09
N GLN A 1193 53.17 5.40 -5.51
CA GLN A 1193 53.72 6.48 -6.34
C GLN A 1193 54.35 5.91 -7.62
N ARG A 1194 53.82 6.22 -8.82
CA ARG A 1194 54.56 6.57 -10.06
C ARG A 1194 53.60 6.74 -11.26
N TYR A 1195 53.93 7.69 -12.14
CA TYR A 1195 53.44 7.90 -13.51
C TYR A 1195 51.94 8.09 -13.82
N ARG A 1196 51.53 9.38 -13.81
CA ARG A 1196 51.06 10.16 -14.98
C ARG A 1196 50.37 9.44 -16.18
N ARG A 1197 49.14 9.93 -16.48
CA ARG A 1197 48.54 10.32 -17.80
C ARG A 1197 47.65 9.35 -18.60
N ARG A 1198 46.58 9.96 -19.17
CA ARG A 1198 45.66 9.60 -20.30
C ARG A 1198 44.21 9.25 -19.91
N GLY A 1199 43.26 9.68 -20.76
CA GLY A 1199 41.81 9.68 -20.48
C GLY A 1199 40.94 9.00 -21.56
N SER A 1200 39.66 9.38 -21.64
CA SER A 1200 38.52 8.81 -22.43
C SER A 1200 37.82 7.56 -21.84
N LEU A 1201 36.58 7.31 -22.29
CA LEU A 1201 35.58 6.40 -21.68
C LEU A 1201 35.61 4.98 -22.28
N GLY A 1202 35.04 4.00 -21.56
CA GLY A 1202 34.70 2.67 -22.11
C GLY A 1202 33.96 1.76 -21.13
N PHE A 1203 32.93 1.05 -21.61
CA PHE A 1203 32.17 0.02 -20.89
C PHE A 1203 33.05 -1.19 -20.48
N VAL A 1204 32.70 -1.88 -19.39
CA VAL A 1204 32.17 -3.28 -19.37
C VAL A 1204 31.63 -3.55 -17.95
N LEU A 1205 30.37 -3.97 -17.84
CA LEU A 1205 29.96 -5.01 -16.88
C LEU A 1205 28.64 -5.67 -17.34
N PHE A 1206 28.76 -6.74 -18.11
CA PHE A 1206 27.69 -7.71 -18.35
C PHE A 1206 28.32 -9.10 -18.51
N SER A 1207 27.54 -10.14 -18.27
CA SER A 1207 27.94 -11.56 -18.39
C SER A 1207 29.03 -12.06 -17.44
N LEU A 1208 28.62 -12.36 -16.20
CA LEU A 1208 28.99 -13.63 -15.57
C LEU A 1208 27.69 -14.32 -15.10
N LEU A 1209 27.14 -15.15 -15.97
CA LEU A 1209 26.04 -16.10 -15.76
C LEU A 1209 26.38 -17.34 -16.59
N GLY A 1210 26.14 -18.54 -16.05
CA GLY A 1210 26.30 -19.82 -16.76
C GLY A 1210 27.50 -20.66 -16.32
N ASP A 1211 27.23 -21.63 -15.44
CA ASP A 1211 27.51 -23.08 -15.54
C ASP A 1211 28.96 -23.59 -15.76
N PRO A 1212 29.24 -24.87 -15.44
CA PRO A 1212 29.26 -25.86 -16.53
C PRO A 1212 28.91 -27.33 -16.16
N GLU A 1213 28.21 -28.02 -17.06
CA GLU A 1213 28.69 -29.15 -17.88
C GLU A 1213 27.60 -29.43 -18.96
N VAL A 1214 27.86 -29.82 -20.21
CA VAL A 1214 28.94 -30.64 -20.81
C VAL A 1214 29.51 -29.99 -22.11
N LEU A 1215 30.69 -30.48 -22.54
CA LEU A 1215 31.45 -30.29 -23.80
C LEU A 1215 30.64 -30.34 -25.14
N PRO A 1216 31.19 -29.97 -26.34
CA PRO A 1216 32.60 -29.59 -26.68
C PRO A 1216 32.86 -28.38 -27.65
N ALA A 1217 34.12 -27.87 -27.60
CA ALA A 1217 35.00 -27.43 -28.72
C ALA A 1217 34.95 -26.04 -29.44
N GLN A 1218 36.12 -25.35 -29.42
CA GLN A 1218 36.84 -24.57 -30.47
C GLN A 1218 36.65 -23.04 -30.75
N SER A 1219 37.63 -22.25 -30.27
CA SER A 1219 38.56 -21.34 -31.05
C SER A 1219 38.36 -19.79 -31.23
N PHE A 1220 39.38 -19.02 -30.75
CA PHE A 1220 40.03 -17.77 -31.31
C PHE A 1220 39.27 -16.39 -31.38
N HIS A 1221 39.86 -15.15 -31.35
CA HIS A 1221 41.12 -14.55 -30.78
C HIS A 1221 41.25 -12.98 -31.00
N ARG A 1222 41.77 -12.18 -30.01
CA ARG A 1222 42.39 -10.78 -30.12
C ARG A 1222 41.48 -9.54 -30.45
N TRP A 1223 41.81 -8.21 -30.35
CA TRP A 1223 42.90 -7.34 -29.76
C TRP A 1223 42.48 -5.82 -29.54
N CYS A 1224 43.42 -4.87 -29.26
CA CYS A 1224 43.24 -3.42 -28.86
C CYS A 1224 44.38 -2.49 -29.47
N PRO A 1225 44.79 -1.24 -29.03
CA PRO A 1225 44.37 -0.30 -27.94
C PRO A 1225 44.21 1.29 -28.23
N PRO A 1226 45.05 2.33 -27.87
CA PRO A 1226 44.54 3.58 -27.19
C PRO A 1226 45.22 5.02 -27.39
N TRP A 1227 44.86 6.04 -26.55
CA TRP A 1227 45.73 7.10 -25.84
C TRP A 1227 45.93 8.62 -26.29
N MET A 1228 45.87 9.65 -25.36
CA MET A 1228 45.93 11.19 -25.47
C MET A 1228 45.79 11.97 -24.07
N ASP A 1229 46.51 13.09 -23.74
CA ASP A 1229 46.57 13.82 -22.39
C ASP A 1229 47.38 15.16 -22.36
N LEU A 1230 47.04 16.12 -21.44
CA LEU A 1230 48.00 17.07 -20.80
C LEU A 1230 47.60 17.56 -19.36
N LYS A 1231 48.45 18.34 -18.62
CA LYS A 1231 48.37 18.54 -17.12
C LYS A 1231 48.96 19.92 -16.60
N PRO A 1232 49.07 20.29 -15.27
CA PRO A 1232 48.50 21.54 -14.69
C PRO A 1232 49.46 22.42 -13.80
N CYS A 1233 48.95 23.35 -12.96
CA CYS A 1233 49.73 24.13 -11.97
C CYS A 1233 49.05 24.44 -10.58
N HIS A 1234 49.76 25.13 -9.65
CA HIS A 1234 49.65 25.29 -8.17
C HIS A 1234 48.37 25.98 -7.57
N LYS A 1235 47.92 25.88 -6.28
CA LYS A 1235 48.46 25.86 -4.86
C LYS A 1235 48.84 27.26 -4.27
N SER A 1236 48.58 27.70 -3.02
CA SER A 1236 48.37 27.12 -1.65
C SER A 1236 47.38 27.98 -0.78
N ARG A 1237 46.71 27.61 0.35
CA ARG A 1237 46.99 26.93 1.67
C ARG A 1237 47.82 27.78 2.68
N LEU A 1238 47.59 27.89 4.01
CA LEU A 1238 46.72 27.25 5.07
C LEU A 1238 45.75 28.30 5.74
N PHE A 1239 45.21 28.34 6.99
CA PHE A 1239 45.18 27.67 8.35
C PHE A 1239 43.73 27.89 8.96
N VAL A 1240 43.13 27.29 10.03
CA VAL A 1240 43.43 26.35 11.17
C VAL A 1240 43.95 27.00 12.49
N PRO A 1241 43.18 27.04 13.63
CA PRO A 1241 43.12 25.92 14.63
C PRO A 1241 41.84 25.71 15.55
N LEU A 1242 41.64 24.46 16.03
CA LEU A 1242 41.04 23.93 17.30
C LEU A 1242 39.64 24.40 17.86
N LEU A 1243 38.96 23.73 18.85
CA LEU A 1243 38.57 22.31 19.15
C LEU A 1243 37.61 22.27 20.41
N CYS A 1244 36.86 21.16 20.63
CA CYS A 1244 36.21 20.66 21.90
C CYS A 1244 34.73 20.98 22.31
N VAL A 1245 33.85 19.94 22.37
CA VAL A 1245 33.06 19.38 23.54
C VAL A 1245 32.03 20.29 24.32
N PRO A 1246 30.92 19.86 25.02
CA PRO A 1246 30.20 18.57 25.29
C PRO A 1246 28.64 18.66 24.95
N PRO A 1247 27.61 18.26 25.77
CA PRO A 1247 27.21 17.01 26.50
C PRO A 1247 25.81 16.42 26.06
N CYS A 1248 25.15 15.61 26.92
CA CYS A 1248 23.83 14.96 26.74
C CYS A 1248 22.69 15.54 27.65
N CYS A 1249 21.45 15.06 27.40
CA CYS A 1249 20.22 14.86 28.24
C CYS A 1249 19.88 15.69 29.53
N GLU A 1250 18.55 15.77 29.77
CA GLU A 1250 17.85 15.97 31.07
C GLU A 1250 17.97 17.36 31.76
N SER A 1251 17.08 17.81 32.65
CA SER A 1251 15.92 17.20 33.36
C SER A 1251 14.77 18.22 33.64
N TRP A 1252 13.78 17.85 34.48
CA TRP A 1252 12.80 18.75 35.11
C TRP A 1252 13.41 19.62 36.24
N GLY A 1253 12.83 20.81 36.47
CA GLY A 1253 13.14 21.75 37.57
C GLY A 1253 12.71 23.18 37.19
N GLY A 1254 12.01 23.98 38.00
CA GLY A 1254 12.24 24.26 39.42
C GLY A 1254 13.23 25.43 39.55
N VAL A 1255 13.01 26.52 40.29
CA VAL A 1255 12.03 26.84 41.37
C VAL A 1255 11.80 28.38 41.44
N CYS A 1256 10.71 28.81 42.10
CA CYS A 1256 10.39 30.16 42.60
C CYS A 1256 9.91 31.28 41.65
N MET A 1257 8.66 31.70 41.93
CA MET A 1257 8.14 33.07 42.09
C MET A 1257 8.60 34.20 41.13
N SER A 1258 7.62 34.70 40.39
CA SER A 1258 7.29 36.14 40.27
C SER A 1258 8.39 37.13 39.88
N LEU A 1259 8.52 37.43 38.58
CA LEU A 1259 8.58 38.79 38.00
C LEU A 1259 8.83 38.78 36.48
N LEU A 1260 8.36 39.84 35.81
CA LEU A 1260 8.59 40.23 34.40
C LEU A 1260 8.03 39.25 33.33
#